data_AF-A0A962IYJ4-F1
#
_entry.id   AF-A0A962IYJ4-F1
#
_cell.length_a   1.000
_cell.length_b   1.000
_cell.length_c   1.000
_cell.angle_alpha   90.00
_cell.angle_beta   90.00
_cell.angle_gamma   90.00
#
_symmetry.space_group_name_H-M   'P 1'
#
loop_
_entity.id
_entity.type
_entity.pdbx_description
1 polymer ?
#
loop_
_entity_poly.entity_id
_entity_poly.type
_entity_poly.pdbx_seq_one_letter_code
_entity_poly.pdbx_strand_id
1 'polypeptide(L)'
;MQTSSNTPARKRLLLLGGGHSHLSVLMYFARHPLPGLELTLVSRDIETPYSGALPAYLAGTASERDLFIDLRPLAQMAGARLIQANVSQLDLEKRELHCSGRPPLHFDMLSINIGSQPDGSQIKGAADSAIAVKPISTFLQQWARIQAEAAEHFERASPYTLAITGGGPASVELACALQQSLRDRHGVNIPLQMHLFTSAPCVLHTHTRAAQSLATRALQQRGIQLHTQCRVSGIGADALFFRQQGGDEESLAINACILATGAAPAAWLQSTGLALDASGFIRVNTHLQSLSHPFVFATGDIAAIAGHPRPKSGVYAVRQGMPLAKNLRRYALGKPLRAYAPQRKALALLSMSDGSSIASRGNWARQGAWAERWKTWIDRRFIARFRDLPAPPETTPADDPETTLKEIPTHDMRCAGCAAKLESGLLSQVLGELHPCVHADVESNLSSVEDSAIIRLGRERVLLQTVDHFRAFIKDPYLFARIATNHCLSDIHAMGATPHSALAIVGIPHAASAIMADQLRELMTGCTEVLNAHNTALIGGHSAETESLSFGLSVNAFANPDTLLRKTGLQTGDRLILTKALGTGVLFAADMRHQARHRWIANALEQMQRSNQLAAHVFLQHQAHACTDVTGFGLLGHLREMLAAPATAQEVRLYLDTLPILEGALDCLAMGIRSSLHTGNARHGECLSNANEFTAHPHLPLLFDPQTAGGLLAAVPADQVEPCLQALRSKGYIDAVCIGEVVGAQDGCAGVTLCDQPPPASGGSDLEHGV
;
A
#
# COMPACT_ATOMS: atom_id res chain seq x y z
N MET A 1 -11.05 -25.34 -4.08
CA MET A 1 -12.07 -25.05 -5.12
C MET A 1 -12.33 -23.55 -5.24
N GLN A 2 -11.43 -22.81 -5.90
CA GLN A 2 -11.84 -21.56 -6.55
C GLN A 2 -12.36 -21.98 -7.93
N THR A 3 -13.66 -22.19 -8.04
CA THR A 3 -14.29 -22.06 -9.35
C THR A 3 -14.14 -20.59 -9.70
N SER A 4 -13.26 -20.26 -10.65
CA SER A 4 -13.47 -19.10 -11.50
C SER A 4 -14.83 -19.31 -12.16
N SER A 5 -15.89 -18.92 -11.47
CA SER A 5 -17.19 -18.85 -12.11
C SER A 5 -16.98 -17.80 -13.21
N ASN A 6 -16.94 -18.23 -14.46
CA ASN A 6 -16.97 -17.39 -15.66
C ASN A 6 -18.30 -16.58 -15.75
N THR A 7 -18.98 -16.40 -14.63
CA THR A 7 -20.20 -15.62 -14.48
C THR A 7 -19.82 -14.15 -14.48
N PRO A 8 -20.26 -13.40 -15.50
CA PRO A 8 -19.97 -11.98 -15.65
C PRO A 8 -20.42 -11.20 -14.41
N ALA A 9 -19.67 -10.16 -14.04
CA ALA A 9 -20.05 -9.29 -12.95
C ALA A 9 -21.40 -8.62 -13.26
N ARG A 10 -22.34 -8.64 -12.31
CA ARG A 10 -23.69 -8.06 -12.45
C ARG A 10 -24.02 -7.04 -11.37
N LYS A 11 -23.34 -7.11 -10.22
CA LYS A 11 -23.54 -6.20 -9.09
C LYS A 11 -22.20 -5.80 -8.48
N ARG A 12 -22.16 -4.62 -7.88
CA ARG A 12 -21.00 -4.07 -7.17
C ARG A 12 -21.32 -3.84 -5.70
N LEU A 13 -20.49 -4.41 -4.83
CA LEU A 13 -20.48 -4.15 -3.40
C LEU A 13 -19.27 -3.30 -3.05
N LEU A 14 -19.53 -2.06 -2.60
CA LEU A 14 -18.51 -1.16 -2.06
C LEU A 14 -18.48 -1.26 -0.54
N LEU A 15 -17.31 -1.56 0.01
CA LEU A 15 -16.99 -1.55 1.42
C LEU A 15 -16.22 -0.26 1.74
N LEU A 16 -16.83 0.65 2.49
CA LEU A 16 -16.21 1.90 2.92
C LEU A 16 -15.65 1.77 4.34
N GLY A 17 -14.33 1.80 4.46
CA GLY A 17 -13.54 1.70 5.70
C GLY A 17 -13.12 0.27 6.05
N GLY A 18 -11.87 0.08 6.44
CA GLY A 18 -11.30 -1.22 6.83
C GLY A 18 -11.61 -1.68 8.27
N GLY A 19 -12.75 -1.31 8.85
CA GLY A 19 -13.05 -1.63 10.24
C GLY A 19 -13.27 -3.12 10.52
N HIS A 20 -13.37 -3.46 11.81
CA HIS A 20 -13.48 -4.84 12.33
C HIS A 20 -14.57 -5.69 11.67
N SER A 21 -15.69 -5.08 11.28
CA SER A 21 -16.81 -5.80 10.67
C SER A 21 -16.47 -6.14 9.22
N HIS A 22 -15.85 -5.23 8.47
CA HIS A 22 -15.41 -5.47 7.10
C HIS A 22 -14.27 -6.49 6.98
N LEU A 23 -13.38 -6.61 7.98
CA LEU A 23 -12.43 -7.72 8.04
C LEU A 23 -13.14 -9.09 7.95
N SER A 24 -14.26 -9.23 8.68
CA SER A 24 -15.05 -10.47 8.66
C SER A 24 -15.80 -10.64 7.34
N VAL A 25 -16.21 -9.55 6.69
CA VAL A 25 -16.86 -9.57 5.37
C VAL A 25 -15.87 -10.05 4.31
N LEU A 26 -14.67 -9.47 4.24
CA LEU A 26 -13.63 -9.89 3.30
C LEU A 26 -13.27 -11.36 3.50
N MET A 27 -13.01 -11.78 4.75
CA MET A 27 -12.73 -13.18 5.08
C MET A 27 -13.89 -14.12 4.68
N TYR A 28 -15.14 -13.67 4.83
CA TYR A 28 -16.31 -14.46 4.42
C TYR A 28 -16.38 -14.61 2.90
N PHE A 29 -16.21 -13.54 2.13
CA PHE A 29 -16.25 -13.60 0.67
C PHE A 29 -15.03 -14.28 0.06
N ALA A 30 -13.86 -14.23 0.71
CA ALA A 30 -12.70 -15.05 0.35
C ALA A 30 -13.00 -16.55 0.43
N ARG A 31 -13.70 -16.99 1.48
CA ARG A 31 -14.08 -18.41 1.67
C ARG A 31 -15.33 -18.82 0.90
N HIS A 32 -16.19 -17.85 0.60
CA HIS A 32 -17.46 -18.03 -0.06
C HIS A 32 -17.62 -16.98 -1.16
N PRO A 33 -16.85 -17.09 -2.26
CA PRO A 33 -17.00 -16.17 -3.38
C PRO A 33 -18.46 -16.18 -3.87
N LEU A 34 -18.90 -15.04 -4.38
CA LEU A 34 -20.22 -14.89 -4.97
C LEU A 34 -20.04 -14.57 -6.47
N PRO A 35 -20.23 -15.57 -7.36
CA PRO A 35 -20.24 -15.36 -8.80
C PRO A 35 -21.12 -14.17 -9.20
N GLY A 36 -20.59 -13.29 -10.04
CA GLY A 36 -21.29 -12.10 -10.52
C GLY A 36 -21.35 -10.91 -9.53
N LEU A 37 -20.67 -10.96 -8.37
CA LEU A 37 -20.51 -9.83 -7.47
C LEU A 37 -19.06 -9.31 -7.50
N GLU A 38 -18.87 -8.05 -7.88
CA GLU A 38 -17.60 -7.34 -7.75
C GLU A 38 -17.51 -6.69 -6.36
N LEU A 39 -16.38 -6.89 -5.67
CA LEU A 39 -16.12 -6.30 -4.36
C LEU A 39 -15.08 -5.19 -4.50
N THR A 40 -15.35 -4.02 -3.92
CA THR A 40 -14.37 -2.94 -3.77
C THR A 40 -14.24 -2.55 -2.30
N LEU A 41 -13.02 -2.44 -1.78
CA LEU A 41 -12.70 -1.90 -0.47
C LEU A 41 -12.04 -0.53 -0.64
N VAL A 42 -12.66 0.50 -0.08
CA VAL A 42 -12.10 1.86 -0.02
C VAL A 42 -11.75 2.16 1.43
N SER A 43 -10.48 2.44 1.72
CA SER A 43 -10.04 2.81 3.07
C SER A 43 -8.89 3.81 3.01
N ARG A 44 -8.87 4.79 3.92
CA ARG A 44 -7.73 5.71 4.04
C ARG A 44 -6.49 4.98 4.57
N ASP A 45 -6.70 4.21 5.63
CA ASP A 45 -5.67 3.43 6.30
C ASP A 45 -5.81 1.96 5.85
N ILE A 46 -4.77 1.40 5.23
CA ILE A 46 -4.75 -0.01 4.79
C ILE A 46 -4.12 -0.91 5.86
N GLU A 47 -3.08 -0.45 6.54
CA GLU A 47 -2.61 -1.05 7.78
C GLU A 47 -3.49 -0.53 8.92
N THR A 48 -4.56 -1.27 9.22
CA THR A 48 -5.58 -0.82 10.17
C THR A 48 -5.21 -1.19 11.60
N PRO A 49 -5.16 -0.23 12.54
CA PRO A 49 -4.82 -0.52 13.93
C PRO A 49 -6.00 -1.17 14.67
N TYR A 50 -5.70 -2.25 15.39
CA TYR A 50 -6.61 -2.92 16.30
C TYR A 50 -6.60 -2.24 17.67
N SER A 51 -7.61 -1.40 17.91
CA SER A 51 -7.73 -0.60 19.13
C SER A 51 -7.59 -1.37 20.45
N GLY A 52 -7.94 -2.66 20.49
CA GLY A 52 -7.81 -3.49 21.70
C GLY A 52 -6.36 -3.75 22.12
N ALA A 53 -5.42 -3.73 21.18
CA ALA A 53 -3.99 -3.96 21.43
C ALA A 53 -3.19 -2.66 21.63
N LEU A 54 -3.80 -1.48 21.40
CA LEU A 54 -3.11 -0.19 21.54
C LEU A 54 -2.47 0.00 22.93
N PRO A 55 -3.14 -0.29 24.07
CA PRO A 55 -2.51 -0.14 25.38
C PRO A 55 -1.27 -1.02 25.56
N ALA A 56 -1.32 -2.27 25.07
CA ALA A 56 -0.20 -3.20 25.17
C ALA A 56 0.99 -2.76 24.32
N TYR A 57 0.74 -2.20 23.13
CA TYR A 57 1.75 -1.62 22.25
C TYR A 57 2.43 -0.40 22.88
N LEU A 58 1.63 0.54 23.39
CA LEU A 58 2.16 1.75 24.06
C LEU A 58 3.01 1.41 25.29
N ALA A 59 2.60 0.40 26.06
CA ALA A 59 3.33 -0.11 27.21
C ALA A 59 4.55 -1.00 26.84
N GLY A 60 4.87 -1.18 25.56
CA GLY A 60 6.03 -1.96 25.11
C GLY A 60 5.90 -3.49 25.25
N THR A 61 4.70 -3.99 25.58
CA THR A 61 4.42 -5.44 25.76
C THR A 61 3.92 -6.13 24.48
N ALA A 62 3.67 -5.36 23.43
CA ALA A 62 3.22 -5.83 22.12
C ALA A 62 3.98 -5.10 21.00
N SER A 63 4.17 -5.78 19.87
CA SER A 63 4.86 -5.24 18.69
C SER A 63 3.88 -4.62 17.70
N GLU A 64 4.39 -3.96 16.66
CA GLU A 64 3.53 -3.51 15.53
C GLU A 64 2.75 -4.66 14.90
N ARG A 65 3.34 -5.87 14.87
CA ARG A 65 2.69 -7.10 14.36
C ARG A 65 1.49 -7.53 15.19
N ASP A 66 1.39 -7.05 16.43
CA ASP A 66 0.29 -7.28 17.36
C ASP A 66 -0.67 -6.07 17.44
N LEU A 67 -0.46 -5.03 16.64
CA LEU A 67 -1.33 -3.86 16.59
C LEU A 67 -2.02 -3.71 15.23
N PHE A 68 -1.30 -3.88 14.13
CA PHE A 68 -1.83 -3.59 12.80
C PHE A 68 -2.34 -4.85 12.08
N ILE A 69 -3.43 -4.66 11.35
CA ILE A 69 -3.98 -5.65 10.41
C ILE A 69 -3.87 -5.05 9.01
N ASP A 70 -3.06 -5.67 8.17
CA ASP A 70 -2.91 -5.32 6.76
C ASP A 70 -4.13 -5.81 5.97
N LEU A 71 -4.91 -4.87 5.39
CA LEU A 71 -6.08 -5.22 4.60
C LEU A 71 -5.72 -5.81 3.23
N ARG A 72 -4.52 -5.58 2.69
CA ARG A 72 -4.20 -5.97 1.31
C ARG A 72 -4.20 -7.48 1.09
N PRO A 73 -3.47 -8.31 1.87
CA PRO A 73 -3.55 -9.77 1.73
C PRO A 73 -4.99 -10.29 1.80
N LEU A 74 -5.78 -9.72 2.71
CA LEU A 74 -7.17 -10.11 2.91
C LEU A 74 -8.08 -9.67 1.75
N ALA A 75 -7.86 -8.48 1.19
CA ALA A 75 -8.57 -7.97 0.03
C ALA A 75 -8.24 -8.81 -1.21
N GLN A 76 -6.97 -9.15 -1.43
CA GLN A 76 -6.54 -10.02 -2.53
C GLN A 76 -7.19 -11.41 -2.42
N MET A 77 -7.14 -12.02 -1.23
CA MET A 77 -7.77 -13.31 -0.98
C MET A 77 -9.29 -13.28 -1.18
N ALA A 78 -9.94 -12.14 -0.89
CA ALA A 78 -11.38 -11.92 -1.14
C ALA A 78 -11.70 -11.60 -2.62
N GLY A 79 -10.68 -11.44 -3.45
CA GLY A 79 -10.83 -10.95 -4.81
C GLY A 79 -11.33 -9.52 -4.90
N ALA A 80 -11.20 -8.73 -3.83
CA ALA A 80 -11.67 -7.36 -3.76
C ALA A 80 -10.68 -6.38 -4.40
N ARG A 81 -11.20 -5.43 -5.15
CA ARG A 81 -10.46 -4.24 -5.59
C ARG A 81 -10.15 -3.38 -4.37
N LEU A 82 -8.87 -3.08 -4.14
CA LEU A 82 -8.43 -2.25 -3.01
C LEU A 82 -8.11 -0.84 -3.48
N ILE A 83 -8.69 0.16 -2.84
CA ILE A 83 -8.46 1.58 -3.13
C ILE A 83 -8.07 2.28 -1.82
N GLN A 84 -6.85 2.80 -1.77
CA GLN A 84 -6.39 3.65 -0.68
C GLN A 84 -6.74 5.10 -1.01
N ALA A 85 -7.77 5.67 -0.38
CA ALA A 85 -8.20 7.03 -0.67
C ALA A 85 -8.98 7.67 0.47
N ASN A 86 -8.96 9.01 0.51
CA ASN A 86 -9.89 9.82 1.30
C ASN A 86 -11.16 10.07 0.51
N VAL A 87 -12.30 9.85 1.15
CA VAL A 87 -13.62 10.15 0.58
C VAL A 87 -13.93 11.63 0.78
N SER A 88 -14.28 12.31 -0.30
CA SER A 88 -14.72 13.71 -0.28
C SER A 88 -16.25 13.83 -0.25
N GLN A 89 -16.96 12.94 -0.92
CA GLN A 89 -18.41 12.98 -1.04
C GLN A 89 -19.01 11.57 -1.26
N LEU A 90 -20.22 11.37 -0.74
CA LEU A 90 -21.04 10.18 -1.00
C LEU A 90 -22.39 10.64 -1.55
N ASP A 91 -22.67 10.32 -2.81
CA ASP A 91 -23.94 10.59 -3.48
C ASP A 91 -24.77 9.30 -3.53
N LEU A 92 -25.84 9.23 -2.73
CA LEU A 92 -26.70 8.05 -2.66
C LEU A 92 -27.77 8.01 -3.76
N GLU A 93 -28.06 9.14 -4.40
CA GLU A 93 -29.01 9.20 -5.52
C GLU A 93 -28.38 8.60 -6.77
N LYS A 94 -27.14 9.02 -7.07
CA LYS A 94 -26.34 8.47 -8.17
C LYS A 94 -25.62 7.17 -7.83
N ARG A 95 -25.52 6.86 -6.53
CA ARG A 95 -24.75 5.73 -5.99
C ARG A 95 -23.27 5.80 -6.36
N GLU A 96 -22.70 6.97 -6.12
CA GLU A 96 -21.31 7.32 -6.40
C GLU A 96 -20.56 7.65 -5.10
N LEU A 97 -19.34 7.15 -5.00
CA LEU A 97 -18.38 7.54 -3.97
C LEU A 97 -17.27 8.35 -4.64
N HIS A 98 -17.10 9.60 -4.22
CA HIS A 98 -16.07 10.49 -4.73
C HIS A 98 -14.85 10.44 -3.82
N CYS A 99 -13.70 10.26 -4.46
CA CYS A 99 -12.38 10.25 -3.84
C CYS A 99 -11.51 11.31 -4.52
N SER A 100 -10.59 11.91 -3.77
CA SER A 100 -9.67 12.91 -4.35
C SER A 100 -8.78 12.27 -5.42
N GLY A 101 -8.58 12.97 -6.55
CA GLY A 101 -7.60 12.60 -7.58
C GLY A 101 -7.95 11.39 -8.45
N ARG A 102 -9.23 11.01 -8.55
CA ARG A 102 -9.69 9.92 -9.41
C ARG A 102 -11.16 10.06 -9.82
N PRO A 103 -11.63 9.33 -10.85
CA PRO A 103 -13.05 9.25 -11.18
C PRO A 103 -13.93 8.71 -10.03
N PRO A 104 -15.24 9.03 -10.02
CA PRO A 104 -16.19 8.49 -9.06
C PRO A 104 -16.31 6.96 -9.13
N LEU A 105 -16.48 6.34 -7.96
CA LEU A 105 -16.68 4.90 -7.82
C LEU A 105 -18.17 4.59 -7.67
N HIS A 106 -18.74 3.87 -8.62
CA HIS A 106 -20.15 3.51 -8.60
C HIS A 106 -20.39 2.20 -7.82
N PHE A 107 -21.57 2.08 -7.20
CA PHE A 107 -21.94 0.89 -6.45
C PHE A 107 -23.43 0.52 -6.57
N ASP A 108 -23.73 -0.77 -6.43
CA ASP A 108 -25.12 -1.25 -6.27
C ASP A 108 -25.48 -1.46 -4.80
N MET A 109 -24.46 -1.74 -3.99
CA MET A 109 -24.55 -1.97 -2.56
C MET A 109 -23.41 -1.23 -1.87
N LEU A 110 -23.71 -0.59 -0.75
CA LEU A 110 -22.74 0.10 0.09
C LEU A 110 -22.75 -0.48 1.49
N SER A 111 -21.58 -0.74 2.05
CA SER A 111 -21.42 -1.05 3.47
C SER A 111 -20.43 -0.07 4.09
N ILE A 112 -20.82 0.59 5.19
CA ILE A 112 -20.01 1.61 5.87
C ILE A 112 -19.51 1.07 7.21
N ASN A 113 -18.20 1.08 7.41
CA ASN A 113 -17.53 0.64 8.64
C ASN A 113 -16.26 1.49 8.91
N ILE A 114 -16.45 2.80 8.97
CA ILE A 114 -15.39 3.82 9.14
C ILE A 114 -15.01 4.11 10.60
N GLY A 115 -15.64 3.45 11.57
CA GLY A 115 -15.42 3.71 13.00
C GLY A 115 -16.02 5.03 13.48
N SER A 116 -15.51 5.57 14.58
CA SER A 116 -15.89 6.85 15.18
C SER A 116 -14.65 7.63 15.58
N GLN A 117 -14.82 8.91 15.87
CA GLN A 117 -13.77 9.81 16.38
C GLN A 117 -14.08 10.23 17.82
N PRO A 118 -13.12 10.74 18.61
CA PRO A 118 -13.41 11.32 19.92
C PRO A 118 -14.20 12.62 19.74
N ASP A 119 -15.20 12.83 20.58
CA ASP A 119 -15.99 14.06 20.58
C ASP A 119 -15.26 15.16 21.37
N GLY A 120 -14.64 16.09 20.64
CA GLY A 120 -14.05 17.31 21.18
C GLY A 120 -14.86 18.57 20.85
N SER A 121 -16.03 18.44 20.20
CA SER A 121 -16.77 19.57 19.63
C SER A 121 -17.22 20.59 20.66
N GLN A 122 -17.42 20.15 21.90
CA GLN A 122 -17.83 21.00 23.03
C GLN A 122 -16.66 21.56 23.85
N ILE A 123 -15.41 21.27 23.48
CA ILE A 123 -14.21 21.70 24.20
C ILE A 123 -13.47 22.72 23.33
N LYS A 124 -13.40 23.97 23.80
CA LYS A 124 -12.74 25.06 23.07
C LYS A 124 -11.26 24.75 22.87
N GLY A 125 -10.75 24.88 21.64
CA GLY A 125 -9.33 24.64 21.32
C GLY A 125 -8.90 23.16 21.25
N ALA A 126 -9.82 22.20 21.47
CA ALA A 126 -9.47 20.79 21.43
C ALA A 126 -9.00 20.30 20.04
N ALA A 127 -9.51 20.88 18.95
CA ALA A 127 -9.09 20.51 17.60
C ALA A 127 -7.62 20.89 17.31
N ASP A 128 -7.13 21.97 17.93
CA ASP A 128 -5.83 22.55 17.64
C ASP A 128 -4.76 22.12 18.66
N SER A 129 -5.15 21.95 19.93
CA SER A 129 -4.21 21.74 21.04
C SER A 129 -4.34 20.38 21.74
N ALA A 130 -5.36 19.57 21.41
CA ALA A 130 -5.50 18.22 21.97
C ALA A 130 -5.14 17.14 20.96
N ILE A 131 -4.71 15.99 21.49
CA ILE A 131 -4.29 14.82 20.72
C ILE A 131 -5.38 13.76 20.81
N ALA A 132 -6.16 13.62 19.75
CA ALA A 132 -7.22 12.63 19.67
C ALA A 132 -6.66 11.21 19.56
N VAL A 133 -7.16 10.28 20.39
CA VAL A 133 -6.73 8.85 20.33
C VAL A 133 -7.09 8.15 19.00
N LYS A 134 -8.09 8.67 18.28
CA LYS A 134 -8.49 8.18 16.96
C LYS A 134 -8.46 9.35 15.96
N PRO A 135 -7.92 9.16 14.74
CA PRO A 135 -7.34 7.92 14.21
C PRO A 135 -6.07 7.48 14.93
N ILE A 136 -5.93 6.17 15.20
CA ILE A 136 -4.82 5.66 16.01
C ILE A 136 -3.47 5.87 15.31
N SER A 137 -3.42 5.79 13.98
CA SER A 137 -2.20 6.08 13.20
C SER A 137 -1.66 7.48 13.48
N THR A 138 -2.53 8.50 13.43
CA THR A 138 -2.19 9.89 13.78
C THR A 138 -1.80 10.04 15.25
N PHE A 139 -2.52 9.37 16.16
CA PHE A 139 -2.19 9.37 17.58
C PHE A 139 -0.78 8.83 17.84
N LEU A 140 -0.38 7.73 17.20
CA LEU A 140 0.96 7.15 17.39
C LEU A 140 2.08 8.08 16.91
N GLN A 141 1.87 8.79 15.79
CA GLN A 141 2.82 9.80 15.31
C GLN A 141 2.97 10.95 16.32
N GLN A 142 1.85 11.45 16.85
CA GLN A 142 1.86 12.50 17.87
C GLN A 142 2.44 12.02 19.21
N TRP A 143 2.22 10.75 19.56
CA TRP A 143 2.79 10.15 20.77
C TRP A 143 4.31 10.09 20.72
N ALA A 144 4.92 9.75 19.58
CA ALA A 144 6.37 9.77 19.42
C ALA A 144 6.96 11.18 19.69
N ARG A 145 6.25 12.23 19.27
CA ARG A 145 6.61 13.62 19.59
C ARG A 145 6.50 13.93 21.08
N ILE A 146 5.40 13.54 21.74
CA ILE A 146 5.25 13.70 23.20
C ILE A 146 6.39 13.01 23.94
N GLN A 147 6.78 11.80 23.52
CA GLN A 147 7.88 11.08 24.14
C GLN A 147 9.21 11.84 24.03
N ALA A 148 9.50 12.43 22.87
CA ALA A 148 10.70 13.24 22.66
C ALA A 148 10.67 14.52 23.52
N GLU A 149 9.55 15.25 23.52
CA GLU A 149 9.39 16.47 24.33
C GLU A 149 9.50 16.15 25.83
N ALA A 150 8.87 15.07 26.30
CA ALA A 150 8.97 14.64 27.70
C ALA A 150 10.40 14.25 28.09
N ALA A 151 11.15 13.59 27.20
CA ALA A 151 12.55 13.24 27.45
C ALA A 151 13.41 14.49 27.73
N GLU A 152 13.26 15.55 26.93
CA GLU A 152 13.97 16.82 27.15
C GLU A 152 13.61 17.47 28.50
N HIS A 153 12.37 17.33 28.96
CA HIS A 153 11.96 17.83 30.27
C HIS A 153 12.61 17.04 31.41
N PHE A 154 12.68 15.71 31.27
CA PHE A 154 13.29 14.82 32.26
C PHE A 154 14.80 15.01 32.36
N GLU A 155 15.49 15.20 31.23
CA GLU A 155 16.92 15.53 31.21
C GLU A 155 17.23 16.84 31.94
N ARG A 156 16.32 17.81 31.88
CA ARG A 156 16.40 19.09 32.60
C ARG A 156 15.86 19.03 34.04
N ALA A 157 15.46 17.85 34.52
CA ALA A 157 14.78 17.65 35.81
C ALA A 157 13.56 18.55 36.02
N SER A 158 12.90 18.96 34.93
CA SER A 158 11.72 19.82 34.94
C SER A 158 10.43 18.98 34.85
N PRO A 159 9.33 19.40 35.49
CA PRO A 159 8.09 18.65 35.45
C PRO A 159 7.51 18.58 34.04
N TYR A 160 6.95 17.42 33.69
CA TYR A 160 6.12 17.23 32.51
C TYR A 160 4.72 16.80 32.92
N THR A 161 3.70 17.58 32.55
CA THR A 161 2.30 17.36 32.93
C THR A 161 1.50 16.88 31.73
N LEU A 162 1.03 15.63 31.81
CA LEU A 162 0.20 15.00 30.79
C LEU A 162 -1.24 14.83 31.28
N ALA A 163 -2.18 15.47 30.59
CA ALA A 163 -3.61 15.36 30.89
C ALA A 163 -4.31 14.39 29.94
N ILE A 164 -5.31 13.65 30.44
CA ILE A 164 -6.19 12.78 29.66
C ILE A 164 -7.63 13.19 29.94
N THR A 165 -8.37 13.52 28.89
CA THR A 165 -9.78 13.91 28.98
C THR A 165 -10.67 12.73 28.56
N GLY A 166 -11.45 12.22 29.51
CA GLY A 166 -12.38 11.10 29.32
C GLY A 166 -12.38 10.15 30.52
N GLY A 167 -13.54 9.60 30.87
CA GLY A 167 -13.70 8.63 31.97
C GLY A 167 -14.08 7.21 31.54
N GLY A 168 -13.84 6.86 30.28
CA GLY A 168 -14.21 5.57 29.71
C GLY A 168 -13.12 4.48 29.85
N PRO A 169 -13.36 3.27 29.35
CA PRO A 169 -12.36 2.20 29.28
C PRO A 169 -11.04 2.62 28.66
N ALA A 170 -11.10 3.27 27.49
CA ALA A 170 -9.91 3.68 26.75
C ALA A 170 -9.05 4.68 27.54
N SER A 171 -9.66 5.65 28.22
CA SER A 171 -8.88 6.65 28.97
C SER A 171 -8.16 6.04 30.17
N VAL A 172 -8.77 5.07 30.86
CA VAL A 172 -8.14 4.35 31.97
C VAL A 172 -6.96 3.50 31.47
N GLU A 173 -7.16 2.72 30.40
CA GLU A 173 -6.07 1.89 29.83
C GLU A 173 -4.92 2.76 29.30
N LEU A 174 -5.23 3.86 28.62
CA LEU A 174 -4.22 4.81 28.12
C LEU A 174 -3.45 5.47 29.26
N ALA A 175 -4.13 5.91 30.32
CA ALA A 175 -3.45 6.52 31.47
C ALA A 175 -2.37 5.59 32.05
N CYS A 176 -2.71 4.32 32.21
CA CYS A 176 -1.76 3.31 32.66
C CYS A 176 -0.64 3.05 31.63
N ALA A 177 -1.00 2.84 30.35
CA ALA A 177 -0.04 2.48 29.31
C ALA A 177 0.98 3.58 29.00
N LEU A 178 0.53 4.83 28.94
CA LEU A 178 1.40 5.97 28.64
C LEU A 178 2.36 6.27 29.80
N GLN A 179 1.88 6.15 31.04
CA GLN A 179 2.75 6.27 32.22
C GLN A 179 3.84 5.20 32.20
N GLN A 180 3.44 3.95 31.96
CA GLN A 180 4.35 2.81 31.90
C GLN A 180 5.40 3.03 30.79
N SER A 181 4.96 3.44 29.60
CA SER A 181 5.83 3.74 28.46
C SER A 181 6.95 4.74 28.79
N LEU A 182 6.61 5.85 29.45
CA LEU A 182 7.60 6.87 29.83
C LEU A 182 8.52 6.38 30.95
N ARG A 183 7.99 5.68 31.95
CA ARG A 183 8.78 5.14 33.07
C ARG A 183 9.73 4.02 32.66
N ASP A 184 9.34 3.16 31.73
CA ASP A 184 10.21 2.08 31.26
C ASP A 184 11.41 2.62 30.47
N ARG A 185 11.24 3.74 29.77
CA ARG A 185 12.31 4.37 29.00
C ARG A 185 13.24 5.24 29.84
N HIS A 186 12.72 5.94 30.85
CA HIS A 186 13.46 6.97 31.59
C HIS A 186 13.64 6.68 33.09
N GLY A 187 13.12 5.55 33.58
CA GLY A 187 13.13 5.18 34.99
C GLY A 187 11.88 5.63 35.75
N VAL A 188 11.69 5.08 36.94
CA VAL A 188 10.49 5.34 37.76
C VAL A 188 10.49 6.71 38.45
N ASN A 189 11.67 7.30 38.66
CA ASN A 189 11.87 8.58 39.37
C ASN A 189 11.98 9.76 38.40
N ILE A 190 11.06 9.83 37.43
CA ILE A 190 10.93 10.98 36.51
C ILE A 190 9.93 12.00 37.05
N PRO A 191 10.12 13.32 36.81
CA PRO A 191 9.19 14.36 37.23
C PRO A 191 7.93 14.40 36.33
N LEU A 192 7.21 13.28 36.23
CA LEU A 192 6.00 13.13 35.43
C LEU A 192 4.74 13.31 36.29
N GLN A 193 3.89 14.26 35.90
CA GLN A 193 2.57 14.48 36.50
C GLN A 193 1.49 14.02 35.52
N MET A 194 0.53 13.21 36.00
CA MET A 194 -0.55 12.69 35.16
C MET A 194 -1.91 13.01 35.76
N HIS A 195 -2.80 13.54 34.93
CA HIS A 195 -4.15 13.94 35.32
C HIS A 195 -5.17 13.27 34.41
N LEU A 196 -6.22 12.68 34.99
CA LEU A 196 -7.35 12.13 34.26
C LEU A 196 -8.63 12.87 34.64
N PHE A 197 -9.28 13.50 33.66
CA PHE A 197 -10.49 14.28 33.84
C PHE A 197 -11.72 13.52 33.34
N THR A 198 -12.77 13.50 34.15
CA THR A 198 -14.07 12.95 33.76
C THR A 198 -15.21 13.80 34.31
N SER A 199 -16.19 14.10 33.45
CA SER A 199 -17.43 14.78 33.87
C SER A 199 -18.37 13.87 34.66
N ALA A 200 -18.09 12.57 34.72
CA ALA A 200 -18.87 11.59 35.48
C ALA A 200 -18.38 11.52 36.95
N PRO A 201 -19.22 11.04 37.89
CA PRO A 201 -18.83 10.86 39.29
C PRO A 201 -17.73 9.81 39.52
N CYS A 202 -17.45 8.97 38.53
CA CYS A 202 -16.38 7.98 38.57
C CYS A 202 -15.88 7.65 37.16
N VAL A 203 -14.66 7.10 37.07
CA VAL A 203 -14.20 6.42 35.85
C VAL A 203 -15.00 5.13 35.63
N LEU A 204 -15.08 4.68 34.39
CA LEU A 204 -15.84 3.49 34.01
C LEU A 204 -17.31 3.56 34.48
N HIS A 205 -17.94 4.73 34.39
CA HIS A 205 -19.31 4.97 34.90
C HIS A 205 -20.36 4.00 34.32
N THR A 206 -20.11 3.42 33.14
CA THR A 206 -20.98 2.39 32.53
C THR A 206 -20.68 0.95 32.98
N HIS A 207 -19.67 0.73 33.81
CA HIS A 207 -19.26 -0.57 34.35
C HIS A 207 -19.74 -0.75 35.79
N THR A 208 -19.45 -1.91 36.37
CA THR A 208 -19.83 -2.25 37.75
C THR A 208 -19.08 -1.39 38.77
N ARG A 209 -19.70 -1.16 39.94
CA ARG A 209 -19.03 -0.51 41.07
C ARG A 209 -17.71 -1.19 41.42
N ALA A 210 -17.65 -2.53 41.36
CA ALA A 210 -16.40 -3.26 41.59
C ALA A 210 -15.30 -2.90 40.57
N ALA A 211 -15.63 -2.80 39.27
CA ALA A 211 -14.67 -2.37 38.25
C ALA A 211 -14.25 -0.91 38.44
N GLN A 212 -15.19 -0.03 38.80
CA GLN A 212 -14.91 1.38 39.11
C GLN A 212 -13.91 1.48 40.27
N SER A 213 -14.17 0.79 41.39
CA SER A 213 -13.28 0.79 42.55
C SER A 213 -11.89 0.22 42.24
N LEU A 214 -11.80 -0.86 41.43
CA LEU A 214 -10.52 -1.43 41.01
C LEU A 214 -9.74 -0.43 40.15
N ALA A 215 -10.37 0.20 39.17
CA ALA A 215 -9.74 1.19 38.31
C ALA A 215 -9.28 2.43 39.08
N THR A 216 -10.14 2.99 39.94
CA THR A 216 -9.77 4.13 40.80
C THR A 216 -8.57 3.79 41.69
N ARG A 217 -8.56 2.60 42.31
CA ARG A 217 -7.42 2.16 43.13
C ARG A 217 -6.14 2.03 42.30
N ALA A 218 -6.21 1.46 41.11
CA ALA A 218 -5.06 1.31 40.23
C ALA A 218 -4.48 2.68 39.82
N LEU A 219 -5.33 3.65 39.47
CA LEU A 219 -4.91 5.02 39.15
C LEU A 219 -4.27 5.72 40.37
N GLN A 220 -4.87 5.57 41.57
CA GLN A 220 -4.33 6.14 42.81
C GLN A 220 -2.97 5.55 43.18
N GLN A 221 -2.81 4.23 43.10
CA GLN A 221 -1.53 3.54 43.37
C GLN A 221 -0.42 3.97 42.42
N ARG A 222 -0.79 4.47 41.23
CA ARG A 222 0.14 5.02 40.23
C ARG A 222 0.48 6.49 40.40
N GLY A 223 -0.17 7.17 41.34
CA GLY A 223 -0.07 8.62 41.49
C GLY A 223 -0.73 9.40 40.34
N ILE A 224 -1.64 8.77 39.58
CA ILE A 224 -2.41 9.46 38.54
C ILE A 224 -3.55 10.22 39.23
N GLN A 225 -3.57 11.54 39.11
CA GLN A 225 -4.56 12.39 39.74
C GLN A 225 -5.90 12.28 39.00
N LEU A 226 -6.92 11.78 39.69
CA LEU A 226 -8.25 11.58 39.14
C LEU A 226 -9.18 12.75 39.50
N HIS A 227 -9.66 13.46 38.48
CA HIS A 227 -10.58 14.60 38.60
C HIS A 227 -11.99 14.18 38.15
N THR A 228 -12.86 13.83 39.11
CA THR A 228 -14.24 13.41 38.85
C THR A 228 -15.24 14.55 38.96
N GLN A 229 -16.35 14.47 38.21
CA GLN A 229 -17.34 15.56 38.11
C GLN A 229 -16.71 16.88 37.63
N CYS A 230 -15.58 16.78 36.91
CA CYS A 230 -14.86 17.89 36.32
C CYS A 230 -15.06 17.85 34.80
N ARG A 231 -15.75 18.85 34.26
CA ARG A 231 -15.93 18.99 32.81
C ARG A 231 -14.84 19.90 32.27
N VAL A 232 -14.06 19.39 31.33
CA VAL A 232 -13.10 20.20 30.56
C VAL A 232 -13.89 21.12 29.61
N SER A 233 -13.65 22.43 29.70
CA SER A 233 -14.31 23.47 28.90
C SER A 233 -13.40 23.98 27.77
N GLY A 234 -12.08 23.93 27.96
CA GLY A 234 -11.12 24.36 26.95
C GLY A 234 -9.74 23.73 27.11
N ILE A 235 -8.99 23.66 26.02
CA ILE A 235 -7.61 23.18 25.94
C ILE A 235 -6.84 24.21 25.11
N GLY A 236 -5.87 24.87 25.73
CA GLY A 236 -4.90 25.75 25.07
C GLY A 236 -3.57 25.04 24.84
N ALA A 237 -2.55 25.78 24.38
CA ALA A 237 -1.23 25.23 24.08
C ALA A 237 -0.49 24.72 25.33
N ASP A 238 -0.67 25.40 26.47
CA ASP A 238 0.06 25.17 27.73
C ASP A 238 -0.86 25.03 28.96
N ALA A 239 -2.19 25.10 28.77
CA ALA A 239 -3.16 25.04 29.85
C ALA A 239 -4.45 24.32 29.47
N LEU A 240 -5.05 23.65 30.45
CA LEU A 240 -6.35 22.99 30.37
C LEU A 240 -7.34 23.68 31.31
N PHE A 241 -8.50 24.05 30.79
CA PHE A 241 -9.58 24.70 31.53
C PHE A 241 -10.68 23.71 31.85
N PHE A 242 -11.10 23.65 33.11
CA PHE A 242 -12.12 22.72 33.56
C PHE A 242 -13.01 23.36 34.63
N ARG A 243 -14.20 22.79 34.81
CA ARG A 243 -15.16 23.22 35.82
C ARG A 243 -15.64 22.03 36.62
N GLN A 244 -15.49 22.10 37.94
CA GLN A 244 -16.13 21.16 38.85
C GLN A 244 -17.64 21.44 38.93
N GLN A 245 -18.46 20.41 39.11
CA GLN A 245 -19.91 20.57 39.19
C GLN A 245 -20.30 21.57 40.31
N GLY A 246 -20.82 22.74 39.92
CA GLY A 246 -21.24 23.80 40.84
C GLY A 246 -20.14 24.77 41.28
N GLY A 247 -18.92 24.64 40.75
CA GLY A 247 -17.79 25.54 41.01
C GLY A 247 -17.47 26.49 39.85
N ASP A 248 -16.51 27.37 40.10
CA ASP A 248 -15.93 28.27 39.10
C ASP A 248 -15.04 27.52 38.09
N GLU A 249 -14.65 28.19 37.01
CA GLU A 249 -13.71 27.63 36.05
C GLU A 249 -12.28 27.72 36.58
N GLU A 250 -11.58 26.59 36.54
CA GLU A 250 -10.20 26.41 36.98
C GLU A 250 -9.29 26.10 35.79
N SER A 251 -7.99 26.34 35.96
CA SER A 251 -6.97 26.05 34.95
C SER A 251 -5.84 25.21 35.52
N LEU A 252 -5.34 24.25 34.73
CA LEU A 252 -4.16 23.45 35.02
C LEU A 252 -3.12 23.64 33.91
N ALA A 253 -1.89 24.00 34.26
CA ALA A 253 -0.78 24.02 33.32
C ALA A 253 -0.46 22.59 32.84
N ILE A 254 -0.39 22.39 31.53
CA ILE A 254 -0.16 21.09 30.90
C ILE A 254 0.87 21.22 29.77
N ASN A 255 1.61 20.14 29.51
CA ASN A 255 2.47 20.05 28.32
C ASN A 255 1.75 19.35 27.17
N ALA A 256 0.83 18.43 27.46
CA ALA A 256 0.02 17.76 26.45
C ALA A 256 -1.34 17.31 27.02
N CYS A 257 -2.36 17.26 26.15
CA CYS A 257 -3.67 16.71 26.47
C CYS A 257 -4.08 15.62 25.46
N ILE A 258 -4.44 14.44 25.97
CA ILE A 258 -4.98 13.34 25.16
C ILE A 258 -6.49 13.31 25.28
N LEU A 259 -7.17 13.33 24.14
CA LEU A 259 -8.62 13.29 24.04
C LEU A 259 -9.10 11.85 23.82
N ALA A 260 -9.71 11.27 24.86
CA ALA A 260 -10.30 9.93 24.87
C ALA A 260 -11.76 9.98 25.36
N THR A 261 -12.51 10.95 24.84
CA THR A 261 -13.92 11.24 25.17
C THR A 261 -14.91 10.30 24.47
N GLY A 262 -16.20 10.62 24.55
CA GLY A 262 -17.27 9.88 23.86
C GLY A 262 -17.05 9.81 22.35
N ALA A 263 -17.74 8.87 21.70
CA ALA A 263 -17.66 8.71 20.25
C ALA A 263 -18.52 9.74 19.52
N ALA A 264 -17.97 10.34 18.46
CA ALA A 264 -18.66 11.15 17.46
C ALA A 264 -18.56 10.49 16.07
N PRO A 265 -19.59 10.63 15.22
CA PRO A 265 -19.57 10.20 13.83
C PRO A 265 -18.72 11.15 12.96
N ALA A 266 -18.40 10.73 11.75
CA ALA A 266 -17.77 11.62 10.78
C ALA A 266 -18.76 12.70 10.31
N ALA A 267 -18.34 13.97 10.32
CA ALA A 267 -19.20 15.13 10.05
C ALA A 267 -19.88 15.09 8.67
N TRP A 268 -19.19 14.57 7.64
CA TRP A 268 -19.70 14.48 6.27
C TRP A 268 -20.95 13.60 6.14
N LEU A 269 -21.27 12.75 7.13
CA LEU A 269 -22.51 11.96 7.09
C LEU A 269 -23.77 12.83 7.07
N GLN A 270 -23.70 14.04 7.63
CA GLN A 270 -24.85 14.96 7.71
C GLN A 270 -25.34 15.39 6.32
N SER A 271 -24.47 15.43 5.31
CA SER A 271 -24.82 15.83 3.94
C SER A 271 -25.23 14.66 3.05
N THR A 272 -25.26 13.43 3.56
CA THR A 272 -25.49 12.22 2.73
C THR A 272 -26.95 11.85 2.52
N GLY A 273 -27.87 12.47 3.28
CA GLY A 273 -29.28 12.05 3.31
C GLY A 273 -29.56 10.74 4.06
N LEU A 274 -28.55 10.12 4.69
CA LEU A 274 -28.77 8.95 5.54
C LEU A 274 -29.62 9.32 6.77
N ALA A 275 -30.51 8.42 7.17
CA ALA A 275 -31.19 8.53 8.46
C ALA A 275 -30.15 8.45 9.60
N LEU A 276 -29.93 9.56 10.30
CA LEU A 276 -29.03 9.64 11.46
C LEU A 276 -29.83 9.67 12.77
N ASP A 277 -29.20 9.26 13.88
CA ASP A 277 -29.74 9.49 15.22
C ASP A 277 -29.43 10.91 15.71
N ALA A 278 -29.90 11.25 16.91
CA ALA A 278 -29.70 12.59 17.48
C ALA A 278 -28.21 12.94 17.72
N SER A 279 -27.32 11.93 17.74
CA SER A 279 -25.87 12.11 17.86
C SER A 279 -25.15 11.99 16.51
N GLY A 280 -25.89 11.89 15.39
CA GLY A 280 -25.37 11.84 14.03
C GLY A 280 -24.90 10.45 13.56
N PHE A 281 -25.15 9.37 14.30
CA PHE A 281 -24.79 8.01 13.86
C PHE A 281 -25.81 7.43 12.89
N ILE A 282 -25.37 6.59 11.95
CA ILE A 282 -26.23 6.00 10.94
C ILE A 282 -27.23 5.04 11.60
N ARG A 283 -28.54 5.31 11.46
CA ARG A 283 -29.59 4.44 11.97
C ARG A 283 -29.76 3.22 11.08
N VAL A 284 -29.68 2.05 11.69
CA VAL A 284 -29.88 0.76 11.01
C VAL A 284 -30.95 -0.07 11.69
N ASN A 285 -31.61 -0.94 10.92
CA ASN A 285 -32.51 -1.95 11.46
C ASN A 285 -31.73 -3.14 12.05
N THR A 286 -32.44 -4.15 12.54
CA THR A 286 -31.84 -5.40 13.05
C THR A 286 -31.13 -6.22 11.98
N HIS A 287 -31.24 -5.89 10.70
CA HIS A 287 -30.48 -6.51 9.61
C HIS A 287 -29.15 -5.80 9.32
N LEU A 288 -28.83 -4.73 10.07
CA LEU A 288 -27.68 -3.83 9.85
C LEU A 288 -27.81 -3.00 8.56
N GLN A 289 -29.03 -2.89 8.04
CA GLN A 289 -29.38 -2.12 6.85
C GLN A 289 -29.87 -0.74 7.27
N SER A 290 -29.49 0.30 6.53
CA SER A 290 -29.92 1.68 6.73
C SER A 290 -31.45 1.78 6.72
N LEU A 291 -32.00 2.64 7.59
CA LEU A 291 -33.44 2.91 7.62
C LEU A 291 -33.91 3.83 6.47
N SER A 292 -32.99 4.48 5.78
CA SER A 292 -33.30 5.43 4.70
C SER A 292 -33.09 4.83 3.31
N HIS A 293 -32.07 3.98 3.16
CA HIS A 293 -31.65 3.47 1.85
C HIS A 293 -31.43 1.95 1.93
N PRO A 294 -32.25 1.12 1.25
CA PRO A 294 -32.20 -0.33 1.39
C PRO A 294 -30.91 -0.95 0.82
N PHE A 295 -30.18 -0.26 -0.06
CA PHE A 295 -28.90 -0.71 -0.60
C PHE A 295 -27.70 -0.34 0.28
N VAL A 296 -27.91 0.38 1.39
CA VAL A 296 -26.86 0.79 2.32
C VAL A 296 -26.91 -0.03 3.60
N PHE A 297 -25.75 -0.51 4.04
CA PHE A 297 -25.50 -1.19 5.31
C PHE A 297 -24.50 -0.38 6.12
N ALA A 298 -24.60 -0.45 7.45
CA ALA A 298 -23.62 0.19 8.33
C ALA A 298 -23.38 -0.64 9.59
N THR A 299 -22.13 -0.70 10.04
CA THR A 299 -21.71 -1.49 11.20
C THR A 299 -20.57 -0.82 11.96
N GLY A 300 -20.28 -1.35 13.15
CA GLY A 300 -19.28 -0.81 14.06
C GLY A 300 -19.75 0.46 14.74
N ASP A 301 -18.80 1.30 15.15
CA ASP A 301 -19.10 2.49 15.96
C ASP A 301 -19.97 3.50 15.20
N ILE A 302 -19.89 3.53 13.87
CA ILE A 302 -20.65 4.47 13.04
C ILE A 302 -22.16 4.18 12.99
N ALA A 303 -22.59 2.99 13.40
CA ALA A 303 -23.98 2.54 13.28
C ALA A 303 -24.74 2.53 14.62
N ALA A 304 -26.01 2.89 14.59
CA ALA A 304 -26.96 2.84 15.70
C ALA A 304 -28.13 1.90 15.36
N ILE A 305 -28.17 0.73 16.01
CA ILE A 305 -29.21 -0.27 15.78
C ILE A 305 -30.51 0.19 16.47
N ALA A 306 -31.54 0.45 15.68
CA ALA A 306 -32.85 0.88 16.17
C ALA A 306 -33.41 -0.12 17.19
N GLY A 307 -33.90 0.39 18.33
CA GLY A 307 -34.42 -0.42 19.43
C GLY A 307 -33.36 -1.17 20.26
N HIS A 308 -32.07 -1.07 19.90
CA HIS A 308 -30.98 -1.77 20.58
C HIS A 308 -29.76 -0.88 20.81
N PRO A 309 -29.85 0.14 21.70
CA PRO A 309 -28.71 0.99 22.01
C PRO A 309 -27.55 0.16 22.59
N ARG A 310 -26.35 0.36 22.04
CA ARG A 310 -25.11 -0.30 22.49
C ARG A 310 -23.97 0.71 22.57
N PRO A 311 -23.06 0.55 23.56
CA PRO A 311 -21.83 1.34 23.59
C PRO A 311 -21.06 1.20 22.28
N LYS A 312 -20.48 2.31 21.81
CA LYS A 312 -19.57 2.32 20.67
C LYS A 312 -18.23 1.72 21.09
N SER A 313 -18.03 0.44 20.78
CA SER A 313 -16.89 -0.35 21.23
C SER A 313 -16.63 -1.54 20.31
N GLY A 314 -15.35 -1.88 20.13
CA GLY A 314 -14.89 -2.97 19.28
C GLY A 314 -15.53 -4.32 19.59
N VAL A 315 -15.86 -4.60 20.86
CA VAL A 315 -16.44 -5.89 21.28
C VAL A 315 -17.83 -6.12 20.67
N TYR A 316 -18.59 -5.05 20.39
CA TYR A 316 -19.86 -5.14 19.67
C TYR A 316 -19.65 -5.12 18.16
N ALA A 317 -18.73 -4.29 17.66
CA ALA A 317 -18.41 -4.18 16.23
C ALA A 317 -17.96 -5.51 15.61
N VAL A 318 -17.06 -6.25 16.29
CA VAL A 318 -16.57 -7.55 15.82
C VAL A 318 -17.70 -8.57 15.65
N ARG A 319 -18.74 -8.50 16.50
CA ARG A 319 -19.89 -9.43 16.44
C ARG A 319 -20.87 -9.12 15.32
N GLN A 320 -20.80 -7.93 14.71
CA GLN A 320 -21.63 -7.54 13.58
C GLN A 320 -21.09 -8.08 12.24
N GLY A 321 -19.80 -8.42 12.14
CA GLY A 321 -19.15 -8.78 10.88
C GLY A 321 -19.76 -9.99 10.16
N MET A 322 -19.95 -11.13 10.84
CA MET A 322 -20.54 -12.32 10.22
C MET A 322 -22.04 -12.17 9.85
N PRO A 323 -22.90 -11.58 10.71
CA PRO A 323 -24.25 -11.21 10.33
C PRO A 323 -24.30 -10.29 9.09
N LEU A 324 -23.44 -9.26 9.06
CA LEU A 324 -23.31 -8.34 7.93
C LEU A 324 -22.96 -9.10 6.65
N ALA A 325 -21.90 -9.91 6.66
CA ALA A 325 -21.45 -10.66 5.49
C ALA A 325 -22.55 -11.56 4.90
N LYS A 326 -23.29 -12.26 5.78
CA LYS A 326 -24.43 -13.09 5.37
C LYS A 326 -25.57 -12.25 4.78
N ASN A 327 -25.88 -11.10 5.35
CA ASN A 327 -26.94 -10.22 4.84
C ASN A 327 -26.55 -9.53 3.54
N LEU A 328 -25.29 -9.12 3.36
CA LEU A 328 -24.78 -8.61 2.08
C LEU A 328 -24.92 -9.69 0.99
N ARG A 329 -24.49 -10.93 1.24
CA ARG A 329 -24.70 -12.04 0.28
C ARG A 329 -26.18 -12.26 -0.02
N ARG A 330 -27.05 -12.23 1.00
CA ARG A 330 -28.50 -12.43 0.81
C ARG A 330 -29.13 -11.30 0.00
N TYR A 331 -28.76 -10.05 0.27
CA TYR A 331 -29.21 -8.89 -0.49
C TYR A 331 -28.78 -8.98 -1.96
N ALA A 332 -27.49 -9.30 -2.21
CA ALA A 332 -26.98 -9.49 -3.56
C ALA A 332 -27.78 -10.55 -4.35
N LEU A 333 -28.19 -11.64 -3.67
CA LEU A 333 -28.99 -12.73 -4.20
C LEU A 333 -30.51 -12.48 -4.20
N GLY A 334 -31.00 -11.30 -3.78
CA GLY A 334 -32.44 -11.03 -3.67
C GLY A 334 -33.17 -11.88 -2.62
N LYS A 335 -32.45 -12.44 -1.64
CA LYS A 335 -33.01 -13.28 -0.57
C LYS A 335 -33.41 -12.42 0.64
N PRO A 336 -34.46 -12.79 1.40
CA PRO A 336 -34.87 -12.06 2.61
C PRO A 336 -33.72 -11.91 3.61
N LEU A 337 -33.52 -10.75 4.23
CA LEU A 337 -32.43 -10.57 5.20
C LEU A 337 -32.68 -11.34 6.51
N ARG A 338 -31.62 -11.57 7.30
CA ARG A 338 -31.71 -12.23 8.61
C ARG A 338 -31.43 -11.25 9.74
N ALA A 339 -32.34 -11.20 10.71
CA ALA A 339 -32.19 -10.32 11.87
C ALA A 339 -30.98 -10.71 12.72
N TYR A 340 -30.32 -9.70 13.26
CA TYR A 340 -29.20 -9.77 14.19
C TYR A 340 -29.62 -9.15 15.52
N ALA A 341 -29.48 -9.92 16.59
CA ALA A 341 -29.68 -9.44 17.95
C ALA A 341 -28.32 -9.15 18.61
N PRO A 342 -27.98 -7.88 18.88
CA PRO A 342 -26.72 -7.56 19.54
C PRO A 342 -26.73 -8.05 20.99
N GLN A 343 -25.60 -8.65 21.41
CA GLN A 343 -25.40 -9.11 22.79
C GLN A 343 -25.71 -7.99 23.79
N ARG A 344 -26.34 -8.31 24.92
CA ARG A 344 -26.71 -7.32 25.95
C ARG A 344 -25.56 -6.97 26.88
N LYS A 345 -24.67 -7.93 27.15
CA LYS A 345 -23.53 -7.80 28.06
C LYS A 345 -22.28 -8.30 27.34
N ALA A 346 -21.18 -7.57 27.47
CA ALA A 346 -19.87 -7.95 26.99
C ALA A 346 -18.91 -8.18 28.17
N LEU A 347 -17.90 -9.01 27.98
CA LEU A 347 -16.74 -9.06 28.86
C LEU A 347 -15.79 -7.93 28.43
N ALA A 348 -15.48 -7.02 29.34
CA ALA A 348 -14.41 -6.05 29.18
C ALA A 348 -13.16 -6.58 29.90
N LEU A 349 -12.02 -6.50 29.22
CA LEU A 349 -10.70 -6.78 29.80
C LEU A 349 -9.89 -5.51 29.62
N LEU A 350 -9.60 -4.83 30.72
CA LEU A 350 -8.94 -3.52 30.74
C LEU A 350 -7.54 -3.70 31.29
N SER A 351 -6.52 -3.51 30.47
CA SER A 351 -5.13 -3.65 30.90
C SER A 351 -4.73 -2.49 31.81
N MET A 352 -4.11 -2.81 32.94
CA MET A 352 -3.55 -1.82 33.86
C MET A 352 -2.05 -1.59 33.62
N SER A 353 -1.47 -2.24 32.60
CA SER A 353 -0.07 -2.11 32.19
C SER A 353 0.97 -2.48 33.27
N ASP A 354 0.59 -3.24 34.30
CA ASP A 354 1.48 -3.86 35.31
C ASP A 354 1.48 -5.39 35.25
N GLY A 355 1.13 -5.95 34.09
CA GLY A 355 0.92 -7.39 33.95
C GLY A 355 -0.41 -7.88 34.54
N SER A 356 -1.33 -6.99 34.93
CA SER A 356 -2.69 -7.32 35.33
C SER A 356 -3.75 -6.58 34.51
N SER A 357 -4.91 -7.22 34.34
CA SER A 357 -6.11 -6.62 33.74
C SER A 357 -7.27 -6.67 34.71
N ILE A 358 -8.18 -5.70 34.60
CA ILE A 358 -9.52 -5.76 35.19
C ILE A 358 -10.45 -6.47 34.20
N ALA A 359 -10.98 -7.63 34.62
CA ALA A 359 -12.08 -8.29 33.94
C ALA A 359 -13.41 -7.81 34.51
N SER A 360 -14.34 -7.38 33.65
CA SER A 360 -15.67 -6.90 34.05
C SER A 360 -16.76 -7.47 33.15
N ARG A 361 -17.80 -8.07 33.74
CA ARG A 361 -18.97 -8.58 33.00
C ARG A 361 -20.22 -8.57 33.88
N GLY A 362 -21.27 -7.90 33.42
CA GLY A 362 -22.54 -7.86 34.16
C GLY A 362 -22.36 -7.15 35.50
N ASN A 363 -22.50 -7.88 36.62
CA ASN A 363 -22.33 -7.35 37.99
C ASN A 363 -21.00 -7.78 38.64
N TRP A 364 -20.15 -8.50 37.91
CA TRP A 364 -18.90 -9.07 38.42
C TRP A 364 -17.70 -8.32 37.86
N ALA A 365 -16.68 -8.10 38.71
CA ALA A 365 -15.37 -7.66 38.27
C ALA A 365 -14.25 -8.21 39.16
N ARG A 366 -13.11 -8.56 38.57
CA ARG A 366 -11.89 -8.99 39.27
C ARG A 366 -10.65 -8.54 38.49
N GLN A 367 -9.57 -8.25 39.21
CA GLN A 367 -8.27 -7.92 38.63
C GLN A 367 -7.28 -9.07 38.81
N GLY A 368 -6.39 -9.28 37.86
CA GLY A 368 -5.24 -10.17 38.05
C GLY A 368 -4.51 -10.53 36.76
N ALA A 369 -3.34 -11.17 36.90
CA ALA A 369 -2.50 -11.59 35.77
C ALA A 369 -3.16 -12.67 34.88
N TRP A 370 -4.10 -13.45 35.41
CA TRP A 370 -4.90 -14.38 34.60
C TRP A 370 -5.79 -13.64 33.59
N ALA A 371 -6.31 -12.45 33.95
CA ALA A 371 -7.13 -11.65 33.07
C ALA A 371 -6.29 -11.01 31.97
N GLU A 372 -5.05 -10.59 32.30
CA GLU A 372 -4.10 -10.05 31.32
C GLU A 372 -3.74 -11.11 30.29
N ARG A 373 -3.33 -12.30 30.74
CA ARG A 373 -3.05 -13.43 29.83
C ARG A 373 -4.23 -13.76 28.92
N TRP A 374 -5.45 -13.67 29.46
CA TRP A 374 -6.65 -13.89 28.65
C TRP A 374 -6.87 -12.78 27.62
N LYS A 375 -6.69 -11.51 28.00
CA LYS A 375 -6.75 -10.36 27.08
C LYS A 375 -5.74 -10.51 25.96
N THR A 376 -4.47 -10.71 26.29
CA THR A 376 -3.38 -10.91 25.33
C THR A 376 -3.70 -12.06 24.37
N TRP A 377 -4.23 -13.18 24.88
CA TRP A 377 -4.63 -14.31 24.04
C TRP A 377 -5.79 -13.96 23.09
N ILE A 378 -6.83 -13.24 23.56
CA ILE A 378 -7.97 -12.83 22.71
C ILE A 378 -7.48 -11.89 21.61
N ASP A 379 -6.68 -10.89 21.98
CA ASP A 379 -6.22 -9.84 21.07
C ASP A 379 -5.26 -10.41 20.01
N ARG A 380 -4.26 -11.21 20.41
CA ARG A 380 -3.36 -11.90 19.47
C ARG A 380 -4.12 -12.88 18.57
N ARG A 381 -5.07 -13.64 19.12
CA ARG A 381 -5.89 -14.57 18.32
C ARG A 381 -6.76 -13.83 17.31
N PHE A 382 -7.28 -12.66 17.65
CA PHE A 382 -8.07 -11.85 16.74
C PHE A 382 -7.25 -11.35 15.56
N ILE A 383 -6.03 -10.84 15.81
CA ILE A 383 -5.13 -10.32 14.77
C ILE A 383 -4.58 -11.45 13.90
N ALA A 384 -4.10 -12.53 14.52
CA ALA A 384 -3.60 -13.71 13.82
C ALA A 384 -4.59 -14.26 12.79
N ARG A 385 -5.91 -14.21 13.09
CA ARG A 385 -6.96 -14.64 12.16
C ARG A 385 -6.96 -13.90 10.82
N PHE A 386 -6.49 -12.66 10.79
CA PHE A 386 -6.49 -11.82 9.59
C PHE A 386 -5.10 -11.61 8.98
N ARG A 387 -4.05 -11.91 9.74
CA ARG A 387 -2.66 -11.86 9.29
C ARG A 387 -2.20 -13.19 8.72
N ASP A 388 -2.47 -14.28 9.43
CA ASP A 388 -1.96 -15.62 9.10
C ASP A 388 -2.96 -16.28 8.15
N LEU A 389 -3.06 -15.70 6.95
CA LEU A 389 -3.94 -16.18 5.88
C LEU A 389 -3.35 -17.44 5.25
N PRO A 390 -4.17 -18.44 4.88
CA PRO A 390 -3.66 -19.57 4.13
C PRO A 390 -3.10 -19.07 2.80
N ALA A 391 -1.97 -19.63 2.38
CA ALA A 391 -1.51 -19.48 1.01
C ALA A 391 -2.67 -19.91 0.08
N PRO A 392 -2.84 -19.25 -1.09
CA PRO A 392 -3.75 -19.78 -2.08
C PRO A 392 -3.34 -21.23 -2.34
N PRO A 393 -4.30 -22.18 -2.41
CA PRO A 393 -3.95 -23.52 -2.83
C PRO A 393 -3.21 -23.40 -4.16
N GLU A 394 -2.01 -24.00 -4.25
CA GLU A 394 -1.45 -24.32 -5.56
C GLU A 394 -2.57 -24.95 -6.36
N THR A 395 -2.79 -24.49 -7.58
CA THR A 395 -3.82 -25.06 -8.45
C THR A 395 -3.46 -26.50 -8.74
N THR A 396 -3.78 -27.41 -7.83
CA THR A 396 -3.98 -28.80 -8.17
C THR A 396 -5.15 -28.81 -9.14
N PRO A 397 -4.95 -29.28 -10.38
CA PRO A 397 -6.05 -29.43 -11.31
C PRO A 397 -7.14 -30.27 -10.63
N ALA A 398 -8.40 -30.07 -11.02
CA ALA A 398 -9.40 -31.06 -10.71
C ALA A 398 -8.86 -32.40 -11.23
N ASP A 399 -8.49 -33.30 -10.31
CA ASP A 399 -8.08 -34.66 -10.65
C ASP A 399 -9.28 -35.36 -11.27
N ASP A 400 -9.44 -35.21 -12.58
CA ASP A 400 -10.02 -36.22 -13.43
C ASP A 400 -8.87 -36.85 -14.24
N PRO A 401 -8.32 -37.97 -13.76
CA PRO A 401 -7.16 -38.63 -14.37
C PRO A 401 -7.40 -39.10 -15.81
N GLU A 402 -8.65 -39.12 -16.29
CA GLU A 402 -9.01 -39.60 -17.63
C GLU A 402 -8.99 -38.52 -18.72
N THR A 403 -8.91 -37.22 -18.38
CA THR A 403 -9.07 -36.14 -19.38
C THR A 403 -7.92 -35.13 -19.47
N THR A 404 -6.91 -35.21 -18.59
CA THR A 404 -5.79 -34.25 -18.60
C THR A 404 -4.60 -34.80 -19.36
N LEU A 405 -4.33 -34.27 -20.56
CA LEU A 405 -3.12 -34.57 -21.34
C LEU A 405 -1.88 -34.26 -20.48
N LYS A 406 -1.04 -35.28 -20.23
CA LYS A 406 0.16 -35.24 -19.37
C LYS A 406 1.26 -34.26 -19.80
N GLU A 407 1.10 -33.58 -20.93
CA GLU A 407 2.17 -32.81 -21.59
C GLU A 407 2.16 -31.31 -21.26
N ILE A 408 1.15 -30.81 -20.53
CA ILE A 408 1.16 -29.41 -20.09
C ILE A 408 1.87 -29.35 -18.73
N PRO A 409 3.02 -28.65 -18.60
CA PRO A 409 3.69 -28.46 -17.32
C PRO A 409 2.67 -27.96 -16.29
N THR A 410 2.65 -28.65 -15.15
CA THR A 410 1.75 -28.39 -14.03
C THR A 410 1.74 -26.89 -13.70
N HIS A 411 0.54 -26.31 -13.67
CA HIS A 411 0.28 -24.88 -13.55
C HIS A 411 0.92 -24.26 -12.29
N ASP A 412 2.15 -23.76 -12.43
CA ASP A 412 2.65 -22.68 -11.60
C ASP A 412 1.78 -21.42 -11.80
N MET A 413 1.61 -20.64 -10.74
CA MET A 413 0.90 -19.36 -10.79
C MET A 413 1.49 -18.47 -11.89
N ARG A 414 0.73 -18.25 -12.97
CA ARG A 414 1.12 -17.32 -14.05
C ARG A 414 0.98 -15.88 -13.57
N CYS A 415 2.09 -15.15 -13.51
CA CYS A 415 2.09 -13.74 -13.14
C CYS A 415 1.42 -12.88 -14.24
N ALA A 416 1.07 -11.65 -13.91
CA ALA A 416 0.54 -10.63 -14.84
C ALA A 416 1.59 -9.53 -15.11
N GLY A 417 1.24 -8.47 -15.84
CA GLY A 417 2.20 -7.43 -16.23
C GLY A 417 3.34 -7.98 -17.10
N CYS A 418 4.54 -7.43 -16.98
CA CYS A 418 5.69 -7.86 -17.78
C CYS A 418 6.17 -9.28 -17.46
N ALA A 419 5.88 -9.78 -16.25
CA ALA A 419 6.19 -11.17 -15.85
C ALA A 419 5.35 -12.23 -16.59
N ALA A 420 4.35 -11.80 -17.38
CA ALA A 420 3.55 -12.65 -18.26
C ALA A 420 4.08 -12.73 -19.71
N LYS A 421 5.19 -12.04 -20.04
CA LYS A 421 5.78 -12.08 -21.39
C LYS A 421 6.22 -13.51 -21.73
N LEU A 422 6.23 -13.83 -23.03
CA LEU A 422 6.86 -15.05 -23.52
C LEU A 422 8.36 -15.02 -23.21
N GLU A 423 8.92 -16.20 -22.99
CA GLU A 423 10.34 -16.34 -22.76
C GLU A 423 11.14 -15.93 -24.00
N SER A 424 12.21 -15.15 -23.79
CA SER A 424 13.04 -14.57 -24.86
C SER A 424 13.54 -15.59 -25.89
N GLY A 425 14.05 -16.76 -25.47
CA GLY A 425 14.58 -17.79 -26.36
C GLY A 425 13.53 -18.39 -27.30
N LEU A 426 12.32 -18.67 -26.79
CA LEU A 426 11.21 -19.13 -27.64
C LEU A 426 10.83 -18.06 -28.68
N LEU A 427 10.76 -16.80 -28.26
CA LEU A 427 10.45 -15.69 -29.15
C LEU A 427 11.53 -15.52 -30.24
N SER A 428 12.81 -15.48 -29.85
CA SER A 428 13.93 -15.34 -30.79
C SER A 428 14.01 -16.50 -31.78
N GLN A 429 13.74 -17.73 -31.33
CA GLN A 429 13.70 -18.91 -32.20
C GLN A 429 12.63 -18.73 -33.28
N VAL A 430 11.40 -18.45 -32.90
CA VAL A 430 10.28 -18.33 -33.86
C VAL A 430 10.46 -17.13 -34.79
N LEU A 431 10.89 -15.96 -34.26
CA LEU A 431 11.09 -14.76 -35.09
C LEU A 431 12.25 -14.93 -36.08
N GLY A 432 13.29 -15.70 -35.72
CA GLY A 432 14.41 -16.01 -36.62
C GLY A 432 14.03 -16.89 -37.81
N GLU A 433 12.91 -17.60 -37.74
CA GLU A 433 12.37 -18.42 -38.84
C GLU A 433 11.53 -17.60 -39.84
N LEU A 434 11.20 -16.35 -39.50
CA LEU A 434 10.34 -15.48 -40.32
C LEU A 434 11.17 -14.61 -41.28
N HIS A 435 10.65 -14.43 -42.49
CA HIS A 435 11.31 -13.69 -43.57
C HIS A 435 10.43 -12.50 -44.01
N PRO A 436 10.42 -11.38 -43.25
CA PRO A 436 9.56 -10.24 -43.54
C PRO A 436 10.06 -9.45 -44.76
N CYS A 437 9.18 -8.61 -45.32
CA CYS A 437 9.60 -7.62 -46.30
C CYS A 437 10.53 -6.58 -45.68
N VAL A 438 11.56 -6.16 -46.43
CA VAL A 438 12.53 -5.15 -46.00
C VAL A 438 12.33 -3.89 -46.84
N HIS A 439 12.24 -2.75 -46.18
CA HIS A 439 12.20 -1.44 -46.82
C HIS A 439 13.41 -0.60 -46.36
N ALA A 440 14.02 0.17 -47.27
CA ALA A 440 15.26 0.87 -47.01
C ALA A 440 15.14 2.02 -45.99
N ASP A 441 13.93 2.54 -45.80
CA ASP A 441 13.58 3.58 -44.83
C ASP A 441 13.27 3.03 -43.43
N VAL A 442 13.14 1.71 -43.26
CA VAL A 442 12.92 1.08 -41.96
C VAL A 442 14.25 0.53 -41.43
N GLU A 443 14.81 1.17 -40.40
CA GLU A 443 16.10 0.77 -39.82
C GLU A 443 15.98 -0.48 -38.92
N SER A 444 14.80 -0.71 -38.37
CA SER A 444 14.52 -1.81 -37.45
C SER A 444 14.10 -3.07 -38.20
N ASN A 445 14.76 -4.20 -37.93
CA ASN A 445 14.37 -5.53 -38.41
C ASN A 445 13.89 -6.42 -37.25
N LEU A 446 13.44 -7.64 -37.52
CA LEU A 446 12.99 -8.58 -36.45
C LEU A 446 14.09 -8.94 -35.43
N SER A 447 15.35 -8.63 -35.74
CA SER A 447 16.51 -8.81 -34.86
C SER A 447 17.02 -7.48 -34.26
N SER A 448 16.29 -6.37 -34.41
CA SER A 448 16.73 -5.06 -33.93
C SER A 448 16.72 -5.02 -32.41
N VAL A 449 17.78 -4.45 -31.86
CA VAL A 449 18.01 -4.38 -30.41
C VAL A 449 17.41 -3.09 -29.82
N GLU A 450 17.04 -2.11 -30.63
CA GLU A 450 16.50 -0.83 -30.15
C GLU A 450 15.12 -0.98 -29.50
N ASP A 451 14.83 -0.11 -28.53
CA ASP A 451 13.56 -0.15 -27.77
C ASP A 451 12.35 0.32 -28.60
N SER A 452 12.56 0.98 -29.74
CA SER A 452 11.48 1.33 -30.67
C SER A 452 11.89 1.14 -32.14
N ALA A 453 10.90 0.93 -33.00
CA ALA A 453 11.13 0.87 -34.44
C ALA A 453 11.43 2.27 -34.99
N ILE A 454 12.46 2.39 -35.83
CA ILE A 454 12.88 3.66 -36.44
C ILE A 454 12.57 3.62 -37.94
N ILE A 455 11.78 4.60 -38.42
CA ILE A 455 11.45 4.79 -39.83
C ILE A 455 11.94 6.18 -40.27
N ARG A 456 12.83 6.25 -41.25
CA ARG A 456 13.38 7.51 -41.77
C ARG A 456 12.36 8.25 -42.64
N LEU A 457 12.09 9.51 -42.29
CA LEU A 457 11.24 10.43 -43.04
C LEU A 457 12.11 11.53 -43.68
N GLY A 458 13.02 11.12 -44.57
CA GLY A 458 14.05 11.99 -45.13
C GLY A 458 15.34 11.99 -44.31
N ARG A 459 16.12 13.07 -44.40
CA ARG A 459 17.46 13.16 -43.76
C ARG A 459 17.42 13.60 -42.30
N GLU A 460 16.53 14.53 -41.96
CA GLU A 460 16.55 15.25 -40.67
C GLU A 460 15.46 14.78 -39.69
N ARG A 461 14.67 13.77 -40.07
CA ARG A 461 13.52 13.34 -39.28
C ARG A 461 13.32 11.84 -39.35
N VAL A 462 13.04 11.25 -38.20
CA VAL A 462 12.59 9.86 -38.06
C VAL A 462 11.24 9.82 -37.36
N LEU A 463 10.46 8.78 -37.68
CA LEU A 463 9.32 8.32 -36.91
C LEU A 463 9.80 7.18 -36.02
N LEU A 464 9.56 7.31 -34.72
CA LEU A 464 9.70 6.22 -33.76
C LEU A 464 8.33 5.60 -33.54
N GLN A 465 8.26 4.27 -33.53
CA GLN A 465 7.03 3.52 -33.32
C GLN A 465 7.26 2.36 -32.34
N THR A 466 6.44 2.29 -31.29
CA THR A 466 6.42 1.18 -30.33
C THR A 466 5.00 0.70 -30.05
N VAL A 467 4.89 -0.52 -29.52
CA VAL A 467 3.66 -1.08 -28.97
C VAL A 467 3.97 -1.90 -27.72
N ASP A 468 3.22 -1.62 -26.66
CA ASP A 468 3.22 -2.43 -25.46
C ASP A 468 1.79 -2.71 -25.02
N HIS A 469 1.55 -3.92 -24.54
CA HIS A 469 0.24 -4.36 -24.08
C HIS A 469 0.38 -5.46 -23.03
N PHE A 470 -0.32 -5.34 -21.91
CA PHE A 470 -0.28 -6.35 -20.88
C PHE A 470 -1.61 -6.52 -20.14
N ARG A 471 -1.73 -7.69 -19.51
CA ARG A 471 -2.83 -8.05 -18.63
C ARG A 471 -2.70 -7.30 -17.29
N ALA A 472 -3.83 -6.87 -16.74
CA ALA A 472 -3.89 -6.20 -15.46
C ALA A 472 -3.34 -7.06 -14.32
N PHE A 473 -2.36 -6.50 -13.61
CA PHE A 473 -1.74 -7.08 -12.42
C PHE A 473 -2.35 -6.53 -11.11
N ILE A 474 -3.25 -5.54 -11.22
CA ILE A 474 -4.09 -5.03 -10.13
C ILE A 474 -5.54 -4.90 -10.60
N LYS A 475 -6.47 -4.89 -9.63
CA LYS A 475 -7.92 -4.80 -9.90
C LYS A 475 -8.45 -3.37 -10.03
N ASP A 476 -7.59 -2.35 -10.05
CA ASP A 476 -7.99 -0.94 -10.18
C ASP A 476 -7.71 -0.45 -11.61
N PRO A 477 -8.73 -0.36 -12.51
CA PRO A 477 -8.51 0.00 -13.91
C PRO A 477 -7.88 1.38 -14.09
N TYR A 478 -8.22 2.35 -13.26
CA TYR A 478 -7.68 3.71 -13.32
C TYR A 478 -6.17 3.73 -13.03
N LEU A 479 -5.77 3.14 -11.89
CA LEU A 479 -4.37 3.07 -11.52
C LEU A 479 -3.56 2.19 -12.48
N PHE A 480 -4.15 1.08 -12.92
CA PHE A 480 -3.55 0.19 -13.91
C PHE A 480 -3.26 0.93 -15.22
N ALA A 481 -4.22 1.69 -15.75
CA ALA A 481 -4.06 2.44 -16.98
C ALA A 481 -2.99 3.52 -16.88
N ARG A 482 -2.88 4.20 -15.73
CA ARG A 482 -1.81 5.19 -15.49
C ARG A 482 -0.42 4.55 -15.58
N ILE A 483 -0.22 3.43 -14.88
CA ILE A 483 1.05 2.68 -14.89
C ILE A 483 1.34 2.15 -16.29
N ALA A 484 0.33 1.57 -16.94
CA ALA A 484 0.49 1.01 -18.29
C ALA A 484 0.76 2.06 -19.35
N THR A 485 0.15 3.24 -19.26
CA THR A 485 0.48 4.36 -20.15
C THR A 485 1.95 4.77 -19.94
N ASN A 486 2.41 4.97 -18.71
CA ASN A 486 3.82 5.29 -18.45
C ASN A 486 4.77 4.23 -19.00
N HIS A 487 4.41 2.94 -18.90
CA HIS A 487 5.20 1.86 -19.48
C HIS A 487 5.26 1.97 -21.00
N CYS A 488 4.12 2.11 -21.69
CA CYS A 488 4.10 2.22 -23.15
C CYS A 488 4.83 3.47 -23.69
N LEU A 489 4.94 4.54 -22.90
CA LEU A 489 5.72 5.72 -23.27
C LEU A 489 7.23 5.56 -23.03
N SER A 490 7.63 4.54 -22.25
CA SER A 490 8.99 4.36 -21.75
C SER A 490 10.00 4.13 -22.87
N ASP A 491 9.69 3.29 -23.87
CA ASP A 491 10.58 3.06 -25.01
C ASP A 491 10.93 4.34 -25.77
N ILE A 492 9.93 5.21 -25.99
CA ILE A 492 10.12 6.51 -26.63
C ILE A 492 11.03 7.41 -25.78
N HIS A 493 10.87 7.37 -24.46
CA HIS A 493 11.72 8.11 -23.54
C HIS A 493 13.15 7.53 -23.49
N ALA A 494 13.33 6.21 -23.55
CA ALA A 494 14.64 5.58 -23.59
C ALA A 494 15.45 6.02 -24.82
N MET A 495 14.77 6.28 -25.94
CA MET A 495 15.36 6.86 -27.16
C MET A 495 15.62 8.38 -27.07
N GLY A 496 15.34 9.02 -25.94
CA GLY A 496 15.49 10.47 -25.75
C GLY A 496 14.42 11.31 -26.46
N ALA A 497 13.31 10.71 -26.91
CA ALA A 497 12.28 11.39 -27.68
C ALA A 497 11.06 11.77 -26.83
N THR A 498 10.25 12.68 -27.39
CA THR A 498 8.95 13.06 -26.82
C THR A 498 7.82 12.38 -27.59
N PRO A 499 6.95 11.59 -26.93
CA PRO A 499 5.81 10.97 -27.57
C PRO A 499 4.87 12.01 -28.19
N HIS A 500 4.35 11.72 -29.38
CA HIS A 500 3.48 12.62 -30.13
C HIS A 500 2.02 12.17 -30.11
N SER A 501 1.77 10.88 -30.40
CA SER A 501 0.42 10.34 -30.49
C SER A 501 0.36 8.87 -30.08
N ALA A 502 -0.80 8.43 -29.60
CA ALA A 502 -1.04 7.06 -29.20
C ALA A 502 -2.40 6.51 -29.69
N LEU A 503 -2.44 5.20 -29.96
CA LEU A 503 -3.66 4.42 -30.19
C LEU A 503 -3.84 3.42 -29.05
N ALA A 504 -5.03 3.40 -28.44
CA ALA A 504 -5.32 2.47 -27.34
C ALA A 504 -5.72 1.08 -27.83
N ILE A 505 -5.27 0.05 -27.12
CA ILE A 505 -5.71 -1.35 -27.29
C ILE A 505 -6.28 -1.79 -25.94
N VAL A 506 -7.59 -2.03 -25.89
CA VAL A 506 -8.32 -2.25 -24.64
C VAL A 506 -9.03 -3.61 -24.64
N GLY A 507 -8.78 -4.41 -23.61
CA GLY A 507 -9.56 -5.62 -23.30
C GLY A 507 -10.38 -5.42 -22.03
N ILE A 508 -11.72 -5.42 -22.13
CA ILE A 508 -12.61 -5.27 -20.98
C ILE A 508 -13.23 -6.63 -20.60
N PRO A 509 -13.17 -7.06 -19.33
CA PRO A 509 -13.85 -8.26 -18.88
C PRO A 509 -15.34 -8.22 -19.16
N HIS A 510 -15.90 -9.34 -19.66
CA HIS A 510 -17.33 -9.44 -19.83
C HIS A 510 -18.08 -9.24 -18.50
N ALA A 511 -19.00 -8.27 -18.47
CA ALA A 511 -19.80 -7.88 -17.30
C ALA A 511 -21.11 -7.20 -17.75
N ALA A 512 -21.98 -6.82 -16.80
CA ALA A 512 -23.12 -5.97 -17.10
C ALA A 512 -22.65 -4.65 -17.74
N SER A 513 -23.41 -4.13 -18.71
CA SER A 513 -22.99 -2.97 -19.53
C SER A 513 -22.60 -1.74 -18.71
N ALA A 514 -23.28 -1.48 -17.58
CA ALA A 514 -22.93 -0.39 -16.69
C ALA A 514 -21.55 -0.58 -16.02
N ILE A 515 -21.20 -1.81 -15.65
CA ILE A 515 -19.89 -2.14 -15.06
C ILE A 515 -18.79 -2.00 -16.12
N MET A 516 -19.02 -2.53 -17.33
CA MET A 516 -18.06 -2.40 -18.44
C MET A 516 -17.84 -0.93 -18.82
N ALA A 517 -18.91 -0.13 -18.89
CA ALA A 517 -18.83 1.29 -19.18
C ALA A 517 -18.02 2.06 -18.11
N ASP A 518 -18.21 1.75 -16.83
CA ASP A 518 -17.46 2.37 -15.74
C ASP A 518 -15.99 1.94 -15.74
N GLN A 519 -15.71 0.65 -15.96
CA GLN A 519 -14.33 0.15 -16.08
C GLN A 519 -13.59 0.81 -17.25
N LEU A 520 -14.23 0.91 -18.42
CA LEU A 520 -13.68 1.59 -19.58
C LEU A 520 -13.45 3.08 -19.28
N ARG A 521 -14.40 3.75 -18.63
CA ARG A 521 -14.25 5.15 -18.24
C ARG A 521 -13.05 5.35 -17.31
N GLU A 522 -12.94 4.54 -16.26
CA GLU A 522 -11.82 4.62 -15.31
C GLU A 522 -10.47 4.40 -15.99
N LEU A 523 -10.39 3.38 -16.85
CA LEU A 523 -9.20 3.05 -17.62
C LEU A 523 -8.81 4.18 -18.59
N MET A 524 -9.77 4.68 -19.38
CA MET A 524 -9.50 5.74 -20.36
C MET A 524 -9.20 7.08 -19.68
N THR A 525 -9.80 7.40 -18.54
CA THR A 525 -9.42 8.59 -17.76
C THR A 525 -7.98 8.48 -17.28
N GLY A 526 -7.59 7.34 -16.68
CA GLY A 526 -6.21 7.13 -16.23
C GLY A 526 -5.18 7.23 -17.36
N CYS A 527 -5.51 6.67 -18.53
CA CYS A 527 -4.68 6.80 -19.73
C CYS A 527 -4.56 8.26 -20.20
N THR A 528 -5.70 8.94 -20.37
CA THR A 528 -5.74 10.28 -20.95
C THR A 528 -5.05 11.31 -20.04
N GLU A 529 -5.16 11.18 -18.72
CA GLU A 529 -4.43 12.05 -17.78
C GLU A 529 -2.91 11.94 -17.96
N VAL A 530 -2.38 10.73 -18.11
CA VAL A 530 -0.93 10.52 -18.30
C VAL A 530 -0.51 11.01 -19.69
N LEU A 531 -1.27 10.70 -20.75
CA LEU A 531 -0.96 11.19 -22.10
C LEU A 531 -0.96 12.72 -22.18
N ASN A 532 -1.97 13.37 -21.58
CA ASN A 532 -2.05 14.83 -21.53
C ASN A 532 -0.88 15.45 -20.78
N ALA A 533 -0.43 14.83 -19.68
CA ALA A 533 0.75 15.29 -18.94
C ALA A 533 2.05 15.24 -19.78
N HIS A 534 2.09 14.39 -20.82
CA HIS A 534 3.22 14.26 -21.75
C HIS A 534 2.99 14.99 -23.08
N ASN A 535 1.89 15.74 -23.21
CA ASN A 535 1.47 16.39 -24.45
C ASN A 535 1.32 15.40 -25.63
N THR A 536 0.85 14.19 -25.34
CA THR A 536 0.66 13.10 -26.30
C THR A 536 -0.82 12.99 -26.69
N ALA A 537 -1.13 13.05 -27.99
CA ALA A 537 -2.51 12.96 -28.45
C ALA A 537 -3.01 11.50 -28.46
N LEU A 538 -4.11 11.21 -27.76
CA LEU A 538 -4.86 9.98 -27.97
C LEU A 538 -5.71 10.11 -29.24
N ILE A 539 -5.32 9.42 -30.31
CA ILE A 539 -5.90 9.61 -31.66
C ILE A 539 -6.87 8.51 -32.09
N GLY A 540 -7.16 7.56 -31.20
CA GLY A 540 -8.08 6.45 -31.47
C GLY A 540 -7.72 5.19 -30.70
N GLY A 541 -8.24 4.05 -31.15
CA GLY A 541 -7.94 2.76 -30.56
C GLY A 541 -8.88 1.64 -31.00
N HIS A 542 -8.68 0.47 -30.41
CA HIS A 542 -9.54 -0.70 -30.55
C HIS A 542 -9.90 -1.25 -29.16
N SER A 543 -11.11 -1.77 -29.02
CA SER A 543 -11.59 -2.39 -27.80
C SER A 543 -12.26 -3.73 -28.08
N ALA A 544 -12.01 -4.72 -27.23
CA ALA A 544 -12.65 -6.03 -27.28
C ALA A 544 -13.11 -6.49 -25.89
N GLU A 545 -14.12 -7.35 -25.86
CA GLU A 545 -14.45 -8.10 -24.65
C GLU A 545 -13.45 -9.24 -24.46
N THR A 546 -12.93 -9.40 -23.24
CA THR A 546 -11.87 -10.37 -22.90
C THR A 546 -12.21 -11.12 -21.61
N GLU A 547 -11.44 -12.17 -21.28
CA GLU A 547 -11.57 -12.85 -19.99
C GLU A 547 -11.03 -12.03 -18.81
N SER A 548 -10.11 -11.11 -19.09
CA SER A 548 -9.46 -10.29 -18.06
C SER A 548 -9.05 -8.94 -18.61
N LEU A 549 -9.00 -7.95 -17.72
CA LEU A 549 -8.66 -6.59 -18.08
C LEU A 549 -7.26 -6.55 -18.68
N SER A 550 -7.14 -5.98 -19.87
CA SER A 550 -5.85 -5.75 -20.53
C SER A 550 -5.84 -4.38 -21.18
N PHE A 551 -4.65 -3.80 -21.25
CA PHE A 551 -4.48 -2.47 -21.80
C PHE A 551 -3.08 -2.32 -22.38
N GLY A 552 -3.00 -1.53 -23.43
CA GLY A 552 -1.76 -1.20 -24.10
C GLY A 552 -1.94 -0.01 -25.02
N LEU A 553 -0.82 0.53 -25.49
CA LEU A 553 -0.79 1.62 -26.46
C LEU A 553 0.19 1.27 -27.56
N SER A 554 -0.18 1.62 -28.79
CA SER A 554 0.81 1.90 -29.83
C SER A 554 1.14 3.39 -29.76
N VAL A 555 2.42 3.73 -29.72
CA VAL A 555 2.91 5.10 -29.50
C VAL A 555 3.84 5.49 -30.64
N ASN A 556 3.64 6.71 -31.15
CA ASN A 556 4.47 7.32 -32.18
C ASN A 556 5.18 8.55 -31.62
N ALA A 557 6.41 8.79 -32.07
CA ALA A 557 7.16 10.01 -31.82
C ALA A 557 7.93 10.47 -33.06
N PHE A 558 8.35 11.73 -33.06
CA PHE A 558 9.24 12.26 -34.09
C PHE A 558 10.50 12.81 -33.44
N ALA A 559 11.64 12.55 -34.06
CA ALA A 559 12.93 13.01 -33.56
C ALA A 559 13.89 13.33 -34.70
N ASN A 560 14.94 14.09 -34.38
CA ASN A 560 16.13 14.17 -35.21
C ASN A 560 16.98 12.91 -34.94
N PRO A 561 17.38 12.14 -35.97
CA PRO A 561 18.19 10.93 -35.80
C PRO A 561 19.50 11.17 -35.03
N ASP A 562 20.09 12.37 -35.12
CA ASP A 562 21.39 12.70 -34.52
C ASP A 562 21.29 13.02 -33.01
N THR A 563 20.08 13.22 -32.49
CA THR A 563 19.84 13.54 -31.07
C THR A 563 19.27 12.37 -30.28
N LEU A 564 19.10 11.21 -30.92
CA LEU A 564 18.55 10.02 -30.28
C LEU A 564 19.55 9.41 -29.30
N LEU A 565 19.04 8.98 -28.15
CA LEU A 565 19.71 7.97 -27.36
C LEU A 565 19.51 6.62 -28.05
N ARG A 566 20.56 5.80 -28.04
CA ARG A 566 20.60 4.46 -28.62
C ARG A 566 20.71 3.44 -27.51
N LYS A 567 20.19 2.23 -27.70
CA LYS A 567 20.41 1.13 -26.74
C LYS A 567 21.87 0.70 -26.70
N THR A 568 22.54 0.79 -27.84
CA THR A 568 23.95 0.47 -28.04
C THR A 568 24.83 1.72 -27.94
N GLY A 569 26.15 1.55 -27.93
CA GLY A 569 27.10 2.67 -27.95
C GLY A 569 27.83 2.90 -26.64
N LEU A 570 27.83 1.89 -25.75
CA LEU A 570 28.68 1.86 -24.56
C LEU A 570 30.13 2.23 -24.92
N GLN A 571 30.80 2.97 -24.05
CA GLN A 571 32.21 3.33 -24.19
C GLN A 571 32.99 2.98 -22.93
N THR A 572 34.24 2.54 -23.09
CA THR A 572 35.13 2.29 -21.95
C THR A 572 35.30 3.55 -21.12
N GLY A 573 35.08 3.44 -19.81
CA GLY A 573 35.07 4.56 -18.86
C GLY A 573 33.68 5.05 -18.50
N ASP A 574 32.63 4.66 -19.25
CA ASP A 574 31.26 5.00 -18.90
C ASP A 574 30.84 4.38 -17.56
N ARG A 575 29.92 5.07 -16.89
CA ARG A 575 29.29 4.66 -15.65
C ARG A 575 27.82 4.39 -15.88
N LEU A 576 27.33 3.29 -15.32
CA LEU A 576 25.95 2.84 -15.50
C LEU A 576 25.07 3.41 -14.40
N ILE A 577 24.10 4.26 -14.75
CA ILE A 577 23.14 4.84 -13.82
C ILE A 577 21.77 4.19 -14.02
N LEU A 578 21.21 3.65 -12.94
CA LEU A 578 19.84 3.14 -12.90
C LEU A 578 18.95 4.11 -12.12
N THR A 579 17.80 4.45 -12.68
CA THR A 579 16.94 5.56 -12.19
C THR A 579 15.83 5.16 -11.23
N LYS A 580 15.52 3.86 -11.13
CA LYS A 580 14.47 3.33 -10.26
C LYS A 580 14.90 1.99 -9.65
N ALA A 581 14.37 1.69 -8.47
CA ALA A 581 14.69 0.46 -7.75
C ALA A 581 14.10 -0.79 -8.40
N LEU A 582 14.78 -1.93 -8.22
CA LEU A 582 14.41 -3.24 -8.74
C LEU A 582 13.51 -4.00 -7.76
N GLY A 583 12.75 -4.96 -8.27
CA GLY A 583 11.99 -5.93 -7.46
C GLY A 583 10.48 -5.97 -7.71
N THR A 584 9.96 -5.23 -8.71
CA THR A 584 8.52 -5.19 -8.96
C THR A 584 7.95 -6.57 -9.28
N GLY A 585 8.64 -7.40 -10.06
CA GLY A 585 8.18 -8.73 -10.44
C GLY A 585 8.00 -9.65 -9.24
N VAL A 586 9.02 -9.75 -8.39
CA VAL A 586 8.99 -10.53 -7.13
C VAL A 586 7.88 -10.03 -6.20
N LEU A 587 7.75 -8.71 -6.03
CA LEU A 587 6.74 -8.14 -5.13
C LEU A 587 5.31 -8.47 -5.59
N PHE A 588 4.99 -8.33 -6.88
CA PHE A 588 3.67 -8.73 -7.38
C PHE A 588 3.47 -10.24 -7.36
N ALA A 589 4.53 -11.03 -7.53
CA ALA A 589 4.46 -12.48 -7.34
C ALA A 589 4.12 -12.86 -5.88
N ALA A 590 4.63 -12.11 -4.89
CA ALA A 590 4.26 -12.28 -3.49
C ALA A 590 2.83 -11.78 -3.21
N ASP A 591 2.41 -10.69 -3.86
CA ASP A 591 1.06 -10.13 -3.71
C ASP A 591 -0.03 -11.09 -4.21
N MET A 592 0.19 -11.71 -5.37
CA MET A 592 -0.71 -12.73 -5.94
C MET A 592 -0.78 -13.98 -5.05
N ARG A 593 0.22 -14.21 -4.20
CA ARG A 593 0.25 -15.27 -3.17
C ARG A 593 -0.28 -14.82 -1.81
N HIS A 594 -0.76 -13.58 -1.69
CA HIS A 594 -1.21 -12.96 -0.44
C HIS A 594 -0.10 -12.83 0.63
N GLN A 595 1.16 -12.79 0.21
CA GLN A 595 2.34 -12.77 1.09
C GLN A 595 3.08 -11.42 1.07
N ALA A 596 2.65 -10.47 0.24
CA ALA A 596 3.17 -9.11 0.25
C ALA A 596 2.49 -8.22 1.30
N ARG A 597 3.26 -7.33 1.92
CA ARG A 597 2.73 -6.24 2.76
C ARG A 597 2.24 -5.09 1.89
N HIS A 598 1.26 -4.34 2.38
CA HIS A 598 0.74 -3.18 1.65
C HIS A 598 1.77 -2.12 1.39
N ARG A 599 2.61 -1.77 2.37
CA ARG A 599 3.68 -0.78 2.19
C ARG A 599 4.59 -1.12 1.00
N TRP A 600 4.93 -2.40 0.81
CA TRP A 600 5.83 -2.86 -0.26
C TRP A 600 5.18 -2.62 -1.63
N ILE A 601 3.92 -3.02 -1.77
CA ILE A 601 3.19 -2.86 -3.04
C ILE A 601 2.81 -1.39 -3.28
N ALA A 602 2.51 -0.62 -2.23
CA ALA A 602 2.23 0.81 -2.36
C ALA A 602 3.45 1.56 -2.90
N ASN A 603 4.65 1.31 -2.34
CA ASN A 603 5.91 1.90 -2.81
C ASN A 603 6.20 1.50 -4.27
N ALA A 604 6.00 0.22 -4.63
CA ALA A 604 6.14 -0.24 -6.01
C ALA A 604 5.15 0.46 -6.96
N LEU A 605 3.87 0.59 -6.57
CA LEU A 605 2.83 1.28 -7.36
C LEU A 605 3.12 2.78 -7.51
N GLU A 606 3.69 3.42 -6.50
CA GLU A 606 4.13 4.82 -6.57
C GLU A 606 5.28 4.99 -7.57
N GLN A 607 6.32 4.15 -7.47
CA GLN A 607 7.44 4.14 -8.40
C GLN A 607 7.00 3.92 -9.85
N MET A 608 6.11 2.95 -10.09
CA MET A 608 5.60 2.64 -11.44
C MET A 608 4.72 3.74 -12.04
N GLN A 609 4.17 4.64 -11.21
CA GLN A 609 3.44 5.83 -11.70
C GLN A 609 4.36 6.99 -12.09
N ARG A 610 5.66 6.93 -11.77
CA ARG A 610 6.63 7.95 -12.17
C ARG A 610 7.07 7.71 -13.61
N SER A 611 6.84 8.70 -14.47
CA SER A 611 7.31 8.66 -15.87
C SER A 611 8.84 8.64 -15.95
N ASN A 612 9.37 8.06 -17.02
CA ASN A 612 10.80 8.10 -17.38
C ASN A 612 11.19 9.35 -18.19
N GLN A 613 10.23 10.22 -18.56
CA GLN A 613 10.47 11.40 -19.38
C GLN A 613 11.58 12.30 -18.83
N LEU A 614 11.49 12.70 -17.56
CA LEU A 614 12.46 13.64 -16.99
C LEU A 614 13.84 13.00 -16.84
N ALA A 615 13.92 11.70 -16.54
CA ALA A 615 15.18 10.97 -16.53
C ALA A 615 15.86 10.97 -17.91
N ALA A 616 15.11 10.72 -18.98
CA ALA A 616 15.64 10.77 -20.35
C ALA A 616 16.21 12.14 -20.71
N HIS A 617 15.51 13.22 -20.34
CA HIS A 617 16.01 14.59 -20.57
C HIS A 617 17.32 14.85 -19.82
N VAL A 618 17.43 14.38 -18.58
CA VAL A 618 18.66 14.52 -17.80
C VAL A 618 19.80 13.73 -18.47
N PHE A 619 19.55 12.51 -18.92
CA PHE A 619 20.57 11.72 -19.64
C PHE A 619 21.05 12.38 -20.94
N LEU A 620 20.16 12.99 -21.72
CA LEU A 620 20.55 13.80 -22.88
C LEU A 620 21.44 14.98 -22.49
N GLN A 621 21.09 15.71 -21.42
CA GLN A 621 21.88 16.86 -20.94
C GLN A 621 23.27 16.48 -20.45
N HIS A 622 23.42 15.26 -19.92
CA HIS A 622 24.68 14.72 -19.42
C HIS A 622 25.38 13.79 -20.42
N GLN A 623 25.01 13.86 -21.70
CA GLN A 623 25.70 13.16 -22.80
C GLN A 623 25.78 11.65 -22.62
N ALA A 624 24.68 11.01 -22.19
CA ALA A 624 24.62 9.56 -22.12
C ALA A 624 24.92 8.93 -23.50
N HIS A 625 25.81 7.94 -23.52
CA HIS A 625 26.24 7.26 -24.73
C HIS A 625 25.31 6.12 -25.14
N ALA A 626 24.63 5.52 -24.16
CA ALA A 626 23.62 4.49 -24.38
C ALA A 626 22.52 4.59 -23.32
N CYS A 627 21.29 4.24 -23.67
CA CYS A 627 20.16 4.22 -22.74
C CYS A 627 19.14 3.15 -23.14
N THR A 628 18.54 2.52 -22.14
CA THR A 628 17.40 1.62 -22.31
C THR A 628 16.48 1.67 -21.11
N ASP A 629 15.26 1.16 -21.25
CA ASP A 629 14.37 0.94 -20.13
C ASP A 629 14.43 -0.51 -19.59
N VAL A 630 14.47 -0.64 -18.26
CA VAL A 630 14.58 -1.96 -17.63
C VAL A 630 13.18 -2.52 -17.40
N THR A 631 12.80 -3.54 -18.17
CA THR A 631 11.45 -4.13 -18.19
C THR A 631 11.46 -5.66 -18.06
N GLY A 632 10.75 -6.39 -18.93
CA GLY A 632 10.39 -7.80 -18.77
C GLY A 632 11.55 -8.79 -18.72
N PHE A 633 12.69 -8.49 -19.34
CA PHE A 633 13.87 -9.39 -19.31
C PHE A 633 14.78 -9.18 -18.09
N GLY A 634 14.41 -8.28 -17.19
CA GLY A 634 15.22 -7.92 -16.03
C GLY A 634 16.46 -7.10 -16.41
N LEU A 635 17.21 -6.68 -15.40
CA LEU A 635 18.39 -5.82 -15.59
C LEU A 635 19.43 -6.48 -16.49
N LEU A 636 19.72 -7.77 -16.25
CA LEU A 636 20.77 -8.46 -16.98
C LEU A 636 20.39 -8.74 -18.45
N GLY A 637 19.11 -9.02 -18.72
CA GLY A 637 18.63 -9.21 -20.09
C GLY A 637 18.84 -7.94 -20.93
N HIS A 638 18.45 -6.79 -20.38
CA HIS A 638 18.61 -5.49 -21.04
C HIS A 638 20.08 -5.06 -21.14
N LEU A 639 20.89 -5.29 -20.11
CA LEU A 639 22.33 -5.02 -20.16
C LEU A 639 23.04 -5.86 -21.23
N ARG A 640 22.65 -7.13 -21.39
CA ARG A 640 23.16 -8.00 -22.46
C ARG A 640 22.84 -7.45 -23.84
N GLU A 641 21.65 -6.88 -24.03
CA GLU A 641 21.27 -6.22 -25.28
C GLU A 641 22.13 -4.98 -25.57
N MET A 642 22.45 -4.17 -24.54
CA MET A 642 23.39 -3.04 -24.70
C MET A 642 24.81 -3.49 -25.09
N LEU A 643 25.23 -4.68 -24.65
CA LEU A 643 26.52 -5.30 -25.00
C LEU A 643 26.53 -6.03 -26.35
N ALA A 644 25.37 -6.42 -26.91
CA ALA A 644 25.26 -7.30 -28.08
C ALA A 644 25.56 -6.62 -29.43
N ALA A 645 26.06 -5.39 -29.43
CA ALA A 645 26.48 -4.72 -30.66
C ALA A 645 27.65 -5.47 -31.32
N PRO A 646 27.67 -5.68 -32.65
CA PRO A 646 28.76 -6.39 -33.29
C PRO A 646 30.06 -5.60 -33.10
N ALA A 647 31.04 -6.18 -32.40
CA ALA A 647 32.41 -5.70 -32.19
C ALA A 647 32.71 -4.75 -31.00
N THR A 648 32.06 -4.86 -29.84
CA THR A 648 32.55 -4.17 -28.63
C THR A 648 33.51 -5.03 -27.82
N ALA A 649 34.79 -4.63 -27.77
CA ALA A 649 35.80 -5.13 -26.83
C ALA A 649 35.57 -4.59 -25.41
N GLN A 650 34.32 -4.65 -24.95
CA GLN A 650 33.85 -4.02 -23.71
C GLN A 650 33.24 -5.06 -22.79
N GLU A 651 33.42 -4.81 -21.50
CA GLU A 651 32.91 -5.62 -20.40
C GLU A 651 32.24 -4.66 -19.42
N VAL A 652 31.15 -5.09 -18.79
CA VAL A 652 30.50 -4.32 -17.73
C VAL A 652 30.84 -4.93 -16.38
N ARG A 653 31.39 -4.12 -15.48
CA ARG A 653 31.48 -4.46 -14.05
C ARG A 653 30.25 -3.94 -13.33
N LEU A 654 29.48 -4.85 -12.75
CA LEU A 654 28.24 -4.55 -12.06
C LEU A 654 28.42 -4.71 -10.54
N TYR A 655 28.06 -3.69 -9.76
CA TYR A 655 28.23 -3.66 -8.31
C TYR A 655 26.93 -4.07 -7.60
N LEU A 656 26.86 -5.30 -7.10
CA LEU A 656 25.62 -5.86 -6.56
C LEU A 656 25.09 -5.13 -5.33
N ASP A 657 25.95 -4.69 -4.42
CA ASP A 657 25.52 -4.03 -3.19
C ASP A 657 25.01 -2.60 -3.41
N THR A 658 25.26 -2.03 -4.59
CA THR A 658 24.81 -0.68 -4.96
C THR A 658 23.43 -0.66 -5.61
N LEU A 659 22.90 -1.84 -5.98
CA LEU A 659 21.62 -1.92 -6.68
C LEU A 659 20.53 -1.26 -5.83
N PRO A 660 19.74 -0.33 -6.40
CA PRO A 660 18.56 0.20 -5.72
C PRO A 660 17.48 -0.88 -5.69
N ILE A 661 16.94 -1.19 -4.50
CA ILE A 661 16.02 -2.32 -4.29
C ILE A 661 14.76 -1.86 -3.57
N LEU A 662 13.59 -2.26 -4.09
CA LEU A 662 12.31 -1.98 -3.46
C LEU A 662 12.18 -2.73 -2.12
N GLU A 663 11.64 -2.05 -1.11
CA GLU A 663 11.37 -2.64 0.20
C GLU A 663 10.56 -3.94 0.06
N GLY A 664 11.01 -5.01 0.71
CA GLY A 664 10.36 -6.31 0.68
C GLY A 664 10.79 -7.25 -0.44
N ALA A 665 11.52 -6.77 -1.47
CA ALA A 665 11.92 -7.63 -2.58
C ALA A 665 12.90 -8.73 -2.13
N LEU A 666 13.91 -8.38 -1.32
CA LEU A 666 14.84 -9.36 -0.74
C LEU A 666 14.16 -10.31 0.25
N ASP A 667 13.22 -9.80 1.06
CA ASP A 667 12.43 -10.65 1.97
C ASP A 667 11.64 -11.72 1.20
N CYS A 668 11.00 -11.33 0.09
CA CYS A 668 10.25 -12.24 -0.75
C CYS A 668 11.16 -13.28 -1.42
N LEU A 669 12.34 -12.87 -1.90
CA LEU A 669 13.34 -13.80 -2.47
C LEU A 669 13.86 -14.78 -1.43
N ALA A 670 14.12 -14.32 -0.19
CA ALA A 670 14.55 -15.17 0.92
C ALA A 670 13.46 -16.18 1.33
N MET A 671 12.18 -15.83 1.13
CA MET A 671 11.05 -16.76 1.26
C MET A 671 10.90 -17.73 0.06
N GLY A 672 11.77 -17.66 -0.94
CA GLY A 672 11.71 -18.48 -2.15
C GLY A 672 10.68 -18.00 -3.19
N ILE A 673 10.10 -16.81 -3.03
CA ILE A 673 9.11 -16.27 -3.96
C ILE A 673 9.83 -15.65 -5.15
N ARG A 674 9.47 -16.12 -6.35
CA ARG A 674 9.91 -15.59 -7.64
C ARG A 674 8.73 -15.39 -8.57
N SER A 675 8.88 -14.47 -9.52
CA SER A 675 7.91 -14.29 -10.61
C SER A 675 8.05 -15.41 -11.65
N SER A 676 7.02 -15.65 -12.46
CA SER A 676 7.03 -16.75 -13.44
C SER A 676 8.12 -16.62 -14.50
N LEU A 677 8.43 -15.39 -14.92
CA LEU A 677 9.48 -15.13 -15.93
C LEU A 677 10.90 -15.13 -15.34
N HIS A 678 11.04 -15.16 -14.01
CA HIS A 678 12.34 -15.18 -13.32
C HIS A 678 13.22 -16.35 -13.79
N THR A 679 12.66 -17.56 -13.80
CA THR A 679 13.35 -18.78 -14.24
C THR A 679 13.77 -18.70 -15.71
N GLY A 680 12.88 -18.18 -16.57
CA GLY A 680 13.20 -17.93 -17.97
C GLY A 680 14.35 -16.92 -18.13
N ASN A 681 14.32 -15.83 -17.36
CA ASN A 681 15.36 -14.79 -17.38
C ASN A 681 16.69 -15.26 -16.77
N ALA A 682 16.70 -16.30 -15.93
CA ALA A 682 17.95 -16.83 -15.34
C ALA A 682 18.96 -17.29 -16.40
N ARG A 683 18.51 -17.65 -17.62
CA ARG A 683 19.39 -17.95 -18.76
C ARG A 683 20.30 -16.79 -19.14
N HIS A 684 19.89 -15.55 -18.86
CA HIS A 684 20.72 -14.37 -19.10
C HIS A 684 22.01 -14.41 -18.26
N GLY A 685 22.06 -15.23 -17.20
CA GLY A 685 23.26 -15.50 -16.43
C GLY A 685 24.41 -16.11 -17.24
N GLU A 686 24.16 -16.64 -18.44
CA GLU A 686 25.22 -17.14 -19.34
C GLU A 686 26.21 -16.04 -19.78
N CYS A 687 25.82 -14.76 -19.73
CA CYS A 687 26.74 -13.65 -20.04
C CYS A 687 27.59 -13.20 -18.83
N LEU A 688 27.47 -13.86 -17.68
CA LEU A 688 28.23 -13.56 -16.48
C LEU A 688 29.55 -14.34 -16.47
N SER A 689 30.67 -13.65 -16.41
CA SER A 689 32.02 -14.25 -16.40
C SER A 689 32.31 -15.04 -15.11
N ASN A 690 31.76 -14.59 -13.98
CA ASN A 690 32.06 -15.10 -12.64
C ASN A 690 30.80 -15.47 -11.82
N ALA A 691 29.71 -15.89 -12.49
CA ALA A 691 28.44 -16.22 -11.81
C ALA A 691 28.59 -17.18 -10.62
N ASN A 692 29.48 -18.17 -10.73
CA ASN A 692 29.70 -19.19 -9.70
C ASN A 692 30.14 -18.61 -8.35
N GLU A 693 30.91 -17.52 -8.37
CA GLU A 693 31.40 -16.83 -7.16
C GLU A 693 30.28 -16.13 -6.39
N PHE A 694 29.21 -15.72 -7.09
CA PHE A 694 28.11 -14.92 -6.55
C PHE A 694 26.81 -15.71 -6.32
N THR A 695 26.84 -17.03 -6.47
CA THR A 695 25.64 -17.89 -6.33
C THR A 695 24.91 -17.73 -4.99
N ALA A 696 25.65 -17.45 -3.91
CA ALA A 696 25.10 -17.20 -2.57
C ALA A 696 24.72 -15.73 -2.32
N HIS A 697 25.01 -14.82 -3.25
CA HIS A 697 24.77 -13.39 -3.07
C HIS A 697 23.26 -13.08 -3.11
N PRO A 698 22.69 -12.41 -2.09
CA PRO A 698 21.24 -12.19 -1.99
C PRO A 698 20.66 -11.34 -3.13
N HIS A 699 21.47 -10.47 -3.74
CA HIS A 699 21.04 -9.59 -4.84
C HIS A 699 21.14 -10.23 -6.23
N LEU A 700 21.90 -11.33 -6.41
CA LEU A 700 22.04 -11.97 -7.73
C LEU A 700 20.67 -12.31 -8.36
N PRO A 701 19.69 -12.88 -7.62
CA PRO A 701 18.36 -13.11 -8.15
C PRO A 701 17.66 -11.88 -8.72
N LEU A 702 17.91 -10.67 -8.22
CA LEU A 702 17.21 -9.47 -8.69
C LEU A 702 17.59 -9.09 -10.12
N LEU A 703 18.77 -9.51 -10.60
CA LEU A 703 19.21 -9.27 -11.97
C LEU A 703 18.28 -9.90 -13.01
N PHE A 704 17.60 -10.98 -12.63
CA PHE A 704 16.67 -11.72 -13.49
C PHE A 704 15.20 -11.35 -13.23
N ASP A 705 14.91 -10.50 -12.25
CA ASP A 705 13.52 -10.14 -11.92
C ASP A 705 12.92 -9.25 -13.04
N PRO A 706 11.82 -9.68 -13.70
CA PRO A 706 11.11 -8.84 -14.66
C PRO A 706 10.59 -7.58 -13.97
N GLN A 707 10.85 -6.42 -14.57
CA GLN A 707 10.32 -5.15 -14.10
C GLN A 707 9.07 -4.76 -14.89
N THR A 708 8.04 -4.26 -14.21
CA THR A 708 6.90 -3.57 -14.83
C THR A 708 7.04 -2.08 -14.58
N ALA A 709 6.96 -1.26 -15.65
CA ALA A 709 7.19 0.19 -15.58
C ALA A 709 8.50 0.57 -14.83
N GLY A 710 9.59 -0.14 -15.13
CA GLY A 710 10.90 0.06 -14.50
C GLY A 710 11.57 1.38 -14.89
N GLY A 711 12.81 1.54 -14.40
CA GLY A 711 13.61 2.74 -14.65
C GLY A 711 14.38 2.66 -15.95
N LEU A 712 14.93 3.78 -16.37
CA LEU A 712 15.98 3.83 -17.37
C LEU A 712 17.33 3.40 -16.77
N LEU A 713 18.10 2.67 -17.57
CA LEU A 713 19.52 2.38 -17.41
C LEU A 713 20.28 3.16 -18.48
N ALA A 714 21.26 3.98 -18.09
CA ALA A 714 22.07 4.75 -19.04
C ALA A 714 23.55 4.65 -18.73
N ALA A 715 24.37 4.66 -19.78
CA ALA A 715 25.81 4.80 -19.73
C ALA A 715 26.19 6.27 -19.87
N VAL A 716 26.82 6.84 -18.86
CA VAL A 716 27.15 8.27 -18.76
C VAL A 716 28.66 8.43 -18.57
N PRO A 717 29.30 9.46 -19.17
CA PRO A 717 30.71 9.76 -18.93
C PRO A 717 31.04 9.89 -17.44
N ALA A 718 32.21 9.39 -17.02
CA ALA A 718 32.58 9.32 -15.60
C ALA A 718 32.58 10.67 -14.88
N ASP A 719 32.94 11.76 -15.58
CA ASP A 719 32.96 13.13 -15.07
C ASP A 719 31.56 13.74 -14.90
N GLN A 720 30.54 13.16 -15.54
CA GLN A 720 29.16 13.64 -15.52
C GLN A 720 28.26 12.92 -14.52
N VAL A 721 28.76 11.87 -13.84
CA VAL A 721 27.95 11.04 -12.93
C VAL A 721 27.34 11.83 -11.78
N GLU A 722 28.15 12.55 -11.01
CA GLU A 722 27.65 13.26 -9.82
C GLU A 722 26.66 14.38 -10.19
N PRO A 723 26.95 15.25 -11.19
CA PRO A 723 25.97 16.21 -11.69
C PRO A 723 24.67 15.54 -12.17
N CYS A 724 24.76 14.42 -12.89
CA CYS A 724 23.61 13.68 -13.40
C CYS A 724 22.75 13.10 -12.26
N LEU A 725 23.36 12.46 -11.26
CA LEU A 725 22.67 11.93 -10.09
C LEU A 725 21.99 13.03 -9.28
N GLN A 726 22.65 14.17 -9.09
CA GLN A 726 22.06 15.33 -8.41
C GLN A 726 20.84 15.86 -9.19
N ALA A 727 20.95 15.98 -10.51
CA ALA A 727 19.85 16.39 -11.38
C ALA A 727 18.68 15.40 -11.31
N LEU A 728 18.92 14.10 -11.42
CA LEU A 728 17.90 13.04 -11.30
C LEU A 728 17.17 13.10 -9.95
N ARG A 729 17.91 13.18 -8.84
CA ARG A 729 17.34 13.26 -7.48
C ARG A 729 16.50 14.52 -7.31
N SER A 730 16.93 15.66 -7.86
CA SER A 730 16.16 16.92 -7.83
C SER A 730 14.82 16.83 -8.59
N LYS A 731 14.72 15.92 -9.56
CA LYS A 731 13.48 15.64 -10.32
C LYS A 731 12.65 14.51 -9.70
N GLY A 732 13.02 14.02 -8.52
CA GLY A 732 12.28 13.01 -7.76
C GLY A 732 12.72 11.57 -8.00
N TYR A 733 13.79 11.30 -8.77
CA TYR A 733 14.38 9.97 -8.89
C TYR A 733 15.36 9.74 -7.72
N ILE A 734 14.83 9.66 -6.51
CA ILE A 734 15.62 9.54 -5.28
C ILE A 734 16.47 8.26 -5.23
N ASP A 735 16.00 7.19 -5.87
CA ASP A 735 16.67 5.88 -5.95
C ASP A 735 17.68 5.80 -7.11
N ALA A 736 17.99 6.93 -7.77
CA ALA A 736 19.00 6.95 -8.82
C ALA A 736 20.40 6.68 -8.25
N VAL A 737 21.06 5.65 -8.79
CA VAL A 737 22.37 5.17 -8.32
C VAL A 737 23.24 4.74 -9.51
N CYS A 738 24.55 4.98 -9.39
CA CYS A 738 25.56 4.39 -10.27
C CYS A 738 25.81 2.94 -9.86
N ILE A 739 25.43 1.99 -10.71
CA ILE A 739 25.43 0.55 -10.40
C ILE A 739 26.57 -0.23 -11.06
N GLY A 740 27.40 0.42 -11.87
CA GLY A 740 28.47 -0.27 -12.58
C GLY A 740 29.32 0.64 -13.45
N GLU A 741 30.28 0.04 -14.13
CA GLU A 741 31.18 0.71 -15.08
C GLU A 741 31.44 -0.15 -16.31
N VAL A 742 31.70 0.50 -17.44
CA VAL A 742 32.15 -0.13 -18.67
C VAL A 742 33.68 -0.12 -18.70
N VAL A 743 34.29 -1.29 -18.80
CA VAL A 743 35.74 -1.48 -18.91
C VAL A 743 36.11 -2.11 -20.26
N GLY A 744 37.38 -2.07 -20.62
CA GLY A 744 37.87 -2.84 -21.76
C GLY A 744 37.85 -4.33 -21.42
N ALA A 745 37.34 -5.17 -22.33
CA ALA A 745 37.26 -6.61 -22.15
C ALA A 745 38.66 -7.22 -22.01
N GLN A 746 38.86 -8.01 -20.95
CA GLN A 746 40.05 -8.85 -20.81
C GLN A 746 39.82 -10.18 -21.54
N ASP A 747 40.82 -10.65 -22.29
CA ASP A 747 40.83 -11.95 -23.01
C ASP A 747 39.68 -12.22 -24.00
N GLY A 748 39.02 -11.18 -24.52
CA GLY A 748 37.99 -11.32 -25.57
C GLY A 748 36.63 -11.83 -25.09
N CYS A 749 36.42 -11.98 -23.78
CA CYS A 749 35.10 -12.24 -23.21
C CYS A 749 34.30 -10.93 -23.09
N ALA A 750 33.54 -10.58 -24.13
CA ALA A 750 32.50 -9.56 -24.02
C ALA A 750 31.39 -10.10 -23.10
N GLY A 751 31.16 -9.44 -21.95
CA GLY A 751 30.22 -9.93 -20.94
C GLY A 751 30.05 -9.02 -19.74
N VAL A 752 29.45 -9.56 -18.68
CA VAL A 752 29.23 -8.86 -17.42
C VAL A 752 30.01 -9.56 -16.31
N THR A 753 30.78 -8.80 -15.55
CA THR A 753 31.50 -9.29 -14.35
C THR A 753 30.84 -8.69 -13.11
N LEU A 754 30.57 -9.53 -12.11
CA LEU A 754 29.97 -9.11 -10.86
C LEU A 754 31.04 -8.71 -9.85
N CYS A 755 30.76 -7.68 -9.08
CA CYS A 755 31.58 -7.19 -7.97
C CYS A 755 30.64 -6.84 -6.80
N ASP A 756 31.13 -6.95 -5.56
CA ASP A 756 30.33 -6.55 -4.38
C ASP A 756 30.12 -5.02 -4.36
N GLN A 757 31.22 -4.26 -4.38
CA GLN A 757 31.26 -2.80 -4.21
C GLN A 757 32.11 -2.13 -5.31
N PRO A 758 31.92 -0.82 -5.55
CA PRO A 758 32.83 -0.06 -6.40
C PRO A 758 34.24 -0.04 -5.79
N PRO A 759 35.30 0.05 -6.62
CA PRO A 759 36.65 0.24 -6.12
C PRO A 759 36.72 1.54 -5.29
N PRO A 760 37.51 1.59 -4.20
CA PRO A 760 37.67 2.80 -3.42
C PRO A 760 38.14 3.93 -4.33
N ALA A 761 37.49 5.09 -4.24
CA ALA A 761 37.89 6.27 -5.02
C ALA A 761 39.39 6.50 -4.80
N SER A 762 40.18 6.39 -5.87
CA SER A 762 41.62 6.66 -5.81
C SER A 762 41.80 8.08 -5.29
N GLY A 763 42.22 8.20 -4.03
CA GLY A 763 42.48 9.47 -3.38
C GLY A 763 43.42 10.31 -4.24
N GLY A 764 43.08 11.58 -4.39
CA GLY A 764 44.02 12.57 -4.89
C GLY A 764 45.33 12.45 -4.12
N SER A 765 46.42 12.50 -4.87
CA SER A 765 47.81 12.52 -4.41
C SER A 765 47.97 12.99 -2.96
N ASP A 766 48.55 12.12 -2.14
CA ASP A 766 49.26 12.51 -0.92
C ASP A 766 50.24 13.63 -1.28
N LEU A 767 49.83 14.87 -1.06
CA LEU A 767 50.76 15.98 -0.91
C LEU A 767 51.28 15.87 0.51
N GLU A 768 52.46 15.25 0.62
CA GLU A 768 53.38 15.43 1.73
C GLU A 768 53.44 16.92 2.10
N HIS A 769 52.93 17.25 3.28
CA HIS A 769 53.39 18.43 4.01
C HIS A 769 54.23 17.93 5.18
N GLY A 770 55.54 17.95 4.93
CA GLY A 770 56.55 17.89 5.96
C GLY A 770 56.56 19.15 6.80
N VAL A 771 56.99 18.93 8.05
CA VAL A 771 57.28 19.83 9.18
C VAL A 771 56.09 20.12 10.10
#